data_AF-A0A5C4PNN3-F1
#
_entry.id   AF-A0A5C4PNN3-F1
#
_cell.length_a   1.000
_cell.length_b   1.000
_cell.length_c   1.000
_cell.angle_alpha   90.00
_cell.angle_beta   90.00
_cell.angle_gamma   90.00
#
_symmetry.space_group_name_H-M   'P 1'
#
loop_
_entity.id
_entity.type
_entity.pdbx_description
1 polymer ?
#
loop_
_entity_poly.entity_id
_entity_poly.type
_entity_poly.pdbx_seq_one_letter_code
_entity_poly.pdbx_strand_id
1 'polypeptide(L)'
;MANVKETATWVGGVYQIEPNDSVIGGENGIANRQAKELANRTLYLKTEQDKLKTATEAATTAKTGTTMLSNSTAGTSQAKAATELAAKTAMDRANAAYNLANGKANTSHTHPMSQITDLAPALALKAPLASPVFTGEPTAPTAAQTVNSTQIATTAFVKTAIAALVGSATGTLDTLQEIGAALGNDPNLRTTLLNEIGKKATKATTLAGYGIADFVLKKLTTEDLDAVKVAGSYYRDDNAGATAALHYPEVRAGVLDVSPSTYGWQQEYTTWDTNRKYVRNTVNGGAFTAWKRIDSLDSVGKYGNETITGVKTFNNTLVSAGGYKFYGGGKTDHATLAMGATDVYLMNTSSRKTLQLKDDGSLRYSDKRIYVEGEYEPQASTNKAGITTLSSSTTGTSEDKAATEKAVGDLNRAKANLASPALTGTPTAPTAAQTVNSTQIATTAFVKAAIAALVGGAPAQLDTLKEIATALGNKANLEASLLAEIAKKANSADVVLKTMFIGVPIPYPSATVPAGFLAMTGQTISQTTYPRLYALYGARLPDLRGEFIRGWDNGRNADRGRTILTAQGDAIRNITGEHGVTVVNDNDMVSGVYSKTNNLTKIIGSEARTLNIKSNTNVEIMNVNNTQEYLVFDASAVVPTAADNRPRNIAFNYICLAG
;
A
#
# COMPACT_ATOMS: atom_id res chain seq x y z
N MET A 1 -63.02 -124.95 -76.37
CA MET A 1 -62.04 -124.73 -77.46
C MET A 1 -60.74 -124.21 -76.86
N ALA A 2 -59.92 -125.05 -76.24
CA ALA A 2 -58.80 -124.58 -75.41
C ALA A 2 -57.45 -124.41 -76.17
N ASN A 3 -57.34 -124.84 -77.44
CA ASN A 3 -56.07 -124.87 -78.18
C ASN A 3 -56.13 -124.13 -79.54
N VAL A 4 -57.04 -123.18 -79.73
CA VAL A 4 -57.08 -122.38 -80.97
C VAL A 4 -56.06 -121.26 -80.84
N LYS A 5 -55.12 -121.15 -81.78
CA LYS A 5 -54.14 -120.06 -81.80
C LYS A 5 -54.83 -118.75 -82.15
N GLU A 6 -54.87 -117.84 -81.19
CA GLU A 6 -55.40 -116.50 -81.34
C GLU A 6 -54.33 -115.54 -81.87
N THR A 7 -54.73 -114.62 -82.74
CA THR A 7 -53.90 -113.52 -83.23
C THR A 7 -54.65 -112.23 -83.01
N ALA A 8 -54.00 -111.21 -82.44
CA ALA A 8 -54.61 -109.91 -82.15
C ALA A 8 -54.80 -109.09 -83.45
N THR A 9 -55.65 -109.60 -84.34
CA THR A 9 -55.99 -108.98 -85.62
C THR A 9 -57.48 -108.72 -85.67
N TRP A 10 -57.86 -107.56 -86.18
CA TRP A 10 -59.28 -107.23 -86.37
C TRP A 10 -59.82 -107.94 -87.60
N VAL A 11 -60.89 -108.72 -87.42
CA VAL A 11 -61.62 -109.37 -88.51
C VAL A 11 -62.94 -108.63 -88.74
N GLY A 12 -63.18 -108.19 -89.98
CA GLY A 12 -64.29 -107.28 -90.34
C GLY A 12 -65.69 -107.88 -90.18
N GLY A 13 -65.81 -109.20 -90.06
CA GLY A 13 -67.05 -109.93 -89.80
C GLY A 13 -66.75 -111.25 -89.09
N VAL A 14 -67.78 -111.86 -88.52
CA VAL A 14 -67.70 -113.22 -87.96
C VAL A 14 -68.43 -114.13 -88.93
N TYR A 15 -67.72 -115.10 -89.50
CA TYR A 15 -68.26 -116.05 -90.46
C TYR A 15 -69.43 -116.82 -89.84
N GLN A 16 -70.56 -116.83 -90.54
CA GLN A 16 -71.73 -117.61 -90.20
C GLN A 16 -71.63 -118.96 -90.93
N ILE A 17 -71.80 -120.06 -90.20
CA ILE A 17 -71.81 -121.39 -90.81
C ILE A 17 -73.05 -121.51 -91.68
N GLU A 18 -72.86 -121.84 -92.95
CA GLU A 18 -73.93 -122.00 -93.94
C GLU A 18 -74.42 -123.46 -93.99
N PRO A 19 -75.67 -123.74 -94.40
CA PRO A 19 -76.21 -125.10 -94.46
C PRO A 19 -75.42 -126.07 -95.35
N ASN A 20 -74.65 -125.53 -96.31
CA ASN A 20 -73.86 -126.29 -97.28
C ASN A 20 -72.39 -126.49 -96.83
N ASP A 21 -72.01 -125.97 -95.65
CA ASP A 21 -70.64 -126.04 -95.17
C ASP A 21 -70.28 -127.46 -94.72
N SER A 22 -69.14 -127.95 -95.21
CA SER A 22 -68.63 -129.26 -94.77
C SER A 22 -68.24 -129.20 -93.28
N VAL A 23 -68.72 -130.15 -92.49
CA VAL A 23 -68.38 -130.29 -91.06
C VAL A 23 -66.96 -130.83 -90.92
N ILE A 24 -65.98 -129.98 -91.22
CA ILE A 24 -64.55 -130.28 -91.12
C ILE A 24 -64.06 -129.75 -89.77
N GLY A 25 -63.67 -130.66 -88.88
CA GLY A 25 -62.95 -130.33 -87.66
C GLY A 25 -61.49 -129.95 -87.92
N GLY A 26 -60.85 -129.29 -86.95
CA GLY A 26 -59.46 -128.81 -87.04
C GLY A 26 -59.34 -127.28 -86.90
N GLU A 27 -58.12 -126.78 -86.69
CA GLU A 27 -57.84 -125.36 -86.40
C GLU A 27 -58.32 -124.40 -87.50
N ASN A 28 -58.31 -124.86 -88.75
CA ASN A 28 -58.76 -124.10 -89.93
C ASN A 28 -60.04 -124.69 -90.55
N GLY A 29 -60.69 -125.63 -89.86
CA GLY A 29 -61.96 -126.19 -90.27
C GLY A 29 -63.08 -125.15 -90.20
N ILE A 30 -64.03 -125.22 -91.12
CA ILE A 30 -65.11 -124.22 -91.25
C ILE A 30 -65.94 -124.14 -89.95
N ALA A 31 -66.13 -125.27 -89.28
CA ALA A 31 -66.84 -125.37 -88.00
C ALA A 31 -66.22 -124.53 -86.86
N ASN A 32 -64.91 -124.24 -86.91
CA ASN A 32 -64.20 -123.49 -85.88
C ASN A 32 -63.87 -122.04 -86.29
N ARG A 33 -64.19 -121.63 -87.53
CA ARG A 33 -63.85 -120.30 -88.05
C ARG A 33 -64.53 -119.18 -87.26
N GLN A 34 -65.84 -119.32 -87.02
CA GLN A 34 -66.63 -118.37 -86.23
C GLN A 34 -66.00 -118.11 -84.85
N ALA A 35 -65.60 -119.17 -84.17
CA ALA A 35 -64.97 -119.09 -82.86
C ALA A 35 -63.58 -118.43 -82.89
N LYS A 36 -62.75 -118.78 -83.87
CA LYS A 36 -61.41 -118.21 -84.05
C LYS A 36 -61.46 -116.71 -84.35
N GLU A 37 -62.37 -116.28 -85.21
CA GLU A 37 -62.55 -114.87 -85.56
C GLU A 37 -63.06 -114.05 -84.37
N LEU A 38 -63.99 -114.59 -83.58
CA LEU A 38 -64.46 -113.95 -82.35
C LEU A 38 -63.35 -113.83 -81.29
N ALA A 39 -62.54 -114.88 -81.13
CA ALA A 39 -61.43 -114.90 -80.19
C ALA A 39 -60.35 -113.86 -80.58
N ASN A 40 -59.95 -113.81 -81.86
CA ASN A 40 -59.01 -112.81 -82.39
C ASN A 40 -59.47 -111.36 -82.14
N ARG A 41 -60.76 -111.08 -82.39
CA ARG A 41 -61.36 -109.76 -82.19
C ARG A 41 -61.39 -109.37 -80.72
N THR A 42 -61.69 -110.33 -79.84
CA THR A 42 -61.69 -110.13 -78.38
C THR A 42 -60.29 -109.81 -77.89
N LEU A 43 -59.26 -110.53 -78.37
CA LEU A 43 -57.87 -110.29 -78.03
C LEU A 43 -57.36 -108.92 -78.53
N TYR A 44 -57.75 -108.51 -79.75
CA TYR A 44 -57.42 -107.18 -80.29
C TYR A 44 -58.03 -106.06 -79.42
N LEU A 45 -59.34 -106.14 -79.14
CA LEU A 45 -60.03 -105.14 -78.30
C LEU A 45 -59.44 -105.08 -76.89
N LYS A 46 -59.09 -106.23 -76.31
CA LYS A 46 -58.41 -106.28 -75.01
C LYS A 46 -57.05 -105.58 -75.04
N THR A 47 -56.27 -105.81 -76.10
CA THR A 47 -54.96 -105.16 -76.29
C THR A 47 -55.09 -103.64 -76.44
N GLU A 48 -56.06 -103.15 -77.22
CA GLU A 48 -56.32 -101.71 -77.36
C GLU A 48 -56.86 -101.08 -76.06
N GLN A 49 -57.70 -101.81 -75.32
CA GLN A 49 -58.19 -101.37 -74.02
C GLN A 49 -57.05 -101.27 -72.99
N ASP A 50 -56.07 -102.17 -73.02
CA ASP A 50 -54.90 -102.12 -72.14
C ASP A 50 -53.94 -100.95 -72.49
N LYS A 51 -53.81 -100.59 -73.78
CA LYS A 51 -53.10 -99.37 -74.20
C LYS A 51 -53.77 -98.10 -73.64
N LEU A 52 -55.09 -98.01 -73.70
CA LEU A 52 -55.87 -96.90 -73.11
C LEU A 52 -55.75 -96.84 -71.59
N LYS A 53 -55.77 -97.99 -70.91
CA LYS A 53 -55.58 -98.07 -69.45
C LYS A 53 -54.21 -97.54 -69.02
N THR A 54 -53.16 -97.81 -69.81
CA THR A 54 -51.79 -97.32 -69.55
C THR A 54 -51.69 -95.78 -69.66
N ALA A 55 -52.54 -95.14 -70.46
CA ALA A 55 -52.61 -93.67 -70.56
C ALA A 55 -53.37 -92.99 -69.40
N THR A 56 -54.01 -93.75 -68.51
CA THR A 56 -54.86 -93.23 -67.41
C THR A 56 -54.12 -93.19 -66.06
N GLU A 57 -52.85 -93.62 -66.00
CA GLU A 57 -52.04 -93.59 -64.78
C GLU A 57 -51.43 -92.20 -64.55
N ALA A 58 -51.23 -91.83 -63.27
CA ALA A 58 -50.66 -90.54 -62.88
C ALA A 58 -49.19 -90.43 -63.32
N ALA A 59 -48.80 -89.28 -63.91
CA ALA A 59 -47.40 -89.07 -64.27
C ALA A 59 -46.52 -88.99 -63.01
N THR A 60 -45.33 -89.60 -63.09
CA THR A 60 -44.30 -89.51 -62.04
C THR A 60 -42.98 -89.04 -62.66
N THR A 61 -41.96 -88.79 -61.85
CA THR A 61 -40.62 -88.44 -62.33
C THR A 61 -39.93 -89.56 -63.14
N ALA A 62 -40.49 -90.77 -63.15
CA ALA A 62 -39.94 -91.94 -63.85
C ALA A 62 -40.85 -92.51 -64.95
N LYS A 63 -42.08 -92.00 -65.12
CA LYS A 63 -43.06 -92.54 -66.08
C LYS A 63 -43.98 -91.45 -66.63
N THR A 64 -44.22 -91.49 -67.94
CA THR A 64 -45.19 -90.62 -68.64
C THR A 64 -46.62 -90.99 -68.27
N GLY A 65 -47.46 -90.01 -67.93
CA GLY A 65 -48.86 -90.17 -67.55
C GLY A 65 -49.62 -88.83 -67.59
N THR A 66 -50.81 -88.76 -66.98
CA THR A 66 -51.58 -87.50 -66.85
C THR A 66 -51.44 -86.93 -65.43
N THR A 67 -51.30 -85.61 -65.27
CA THR A 67 -51.16 -84.95 -63.96
C THR A 67 -52.14 -83.79 -63.83
N MET A 68 -52.80 -83.66 -62.67
CA MET A 68 -53.68 -82.54 -62.39
C MET A 68 -52.88 -81.24 -62.19
N LEU A 69 -53.31 -80.15 -62.82
CA LEU A 69 -52.72 -78.83 -62.65
C LEU A 69 -53.33 -78.06 -61.46
N SER A 70 -52.52 -77.24 -60.79
CA SER A 70 -52.91 -76.43 -59.65
C SER A 70 -52.47 -74.97 -59.82
N ASN A 71 -53.39 -74.02 -59.57
CA ASN A 71 -53.10 -72.58 -59.55
C ASN A 71 -52.66 -72.07 -58.17
N SER A 72 -52.47 -72.94 -57.18
CA SER A 72 -52.04 -72.51 -55.84
C SER A 72 -50.55 -72.16 -55.83
N THR A 73 -50.23 -70.95 -55.39
CA THR A 73 -48.85 -70.49 -55.13
C THR A 73 -48.30 -70.97 -53.78
N ALA A 74 -49.08 -71.73 -53.01
CA ALA A 74 -48.72 -72.27 -51.69
C ALA A 74 -49.06 -73.76 -51.58
N GLY A 75 -49.08 -74.47 -52.70
CA GLY A 75 -49.42 -75.89 -52.74
C GLY A 75 -48.34 -76.77 -52.10
N THR A 76 -48.76 -77.72 -51.26
CA THR A 76 -47.89 -78.74 -50.64
C THR A 76 -48.10 -80.15 -51.22
N SER A 77 -48.94 -80.27 -52.25
CA SER A 77 -49.32 -81.56 -52.84
C SER A 77 -48.24 -82.07 -53.79
N GLN A 78 -47.80 -83.32 -53.59
CA GLN A 78 -46.89 -84.02 -54.52
C GLN A 78 -47.62 -84.66 -55.71
N ALA A 79 -48.96 -84.62 -55.72
CA ALA A 79 -49.79 -85.25 -56.75
C ALA A 79 -50.29 -84.27 -57.84
N LYS A 80 -49.96 -82.98 -57.74
CA LYS A 80 -50.40 -81.93 -58.68
C LYS A 80 -49.20 -81.12 -59.16
N ALA A 81 -49.16 -80.81 -60.45
CA ALA A 81 -48.18 -79.88 -61.02
C ALA A 81 -48.68 -78.44 -60.93
N ALA A 82 -47.78 -77.47 -60.69
CA ALA A 82 -48.14 -76.06 -60.71
C ALA A 82 -48.42 -75.59 -62.14
N THR A 83 -49.39 -74.69 -62.33
CA THR A 83 -49.54 -73.99 -63.60
C THR A 83 -48.44 -72.96 -63.82
N GLU A 84 -48.18 -72.63 -65.08
CA GLU A 84 -47.20 -71.61 -65.47
C GLU A 84 -47.44 -70.27 -64.76
N LEU A 85 -48.71 -69.87 -64.62
CA LEU A 85 -49.10 -68.66 -63.91
C LEU A 85 -48.78 -68.73 -62.40
N ALA A 86 -49.00 -69.89 -61.75
CA ALA A 86 -48.69 -70.07 -60.33
C ALA A 86 -47.17 -70.05 -60.07
N ALA A 87 -46.38 -70.69 -60.94
CA ALA A 87 -44.93 -70.66 -60.87
C ALA A 87 -44.39 -69.23 -61.07
N LYS A 88 -44.89 -68.50 -62.09
CA LYS A 88 -44.53 -67.11 -62.33
C LYS A 88 -44.88 -66.21 -61.14
N THR A 89 -46.08 -66.35 -60.59
CA THR A 89 -46.53 -65.54 -59.44
C THR A 89 -45.71 -65.80 -58.19
N ALA A 90 -45.29 -67.05 -57.94
CA ALA A 90 -44.41 -67.39 -56.83
C ALA A 90 -43.01 -66.78 -57.01
N MET A 91 -42.46 -66.84 -58.23
CA MET A 91 -41.17 -66.23 -58.56
C MET A 91 -41.21 -64.70 -58.45
N ASP A 92 -42.26 -64.05 -58.95
CA ASP A 92 -42.44 -62.60 -58.86
C ASP A 92 -42.54 -62.15 -57.40
N ARG A 93 -43.26 -62.90 -56.54
CA ARG A 93 -43.31 -62.62 -55.09
C ARG A 93 -41.97 -62.80 -54.40
N ALA A 94 -41.20 -63.83 -54.76
CA ALA A 94 -39.85 -64.03 -54.23
C ALA A 94 -38.90 -62.88 -54.65
N ASN A 95 -38.98 -62.45 -55.92
CA ASN A 95 -38.20 -61.31 -56.43
C ASN A 95 -38.62 -59.99 -55.76
N ALA A 96 -39.92 -59.77 -55.53
CA ALA A 96 -40.40 -58.60 -54.80
C ALA A 96 -39.90 -58.59 -53.34
N ALA A 97 -39.89 -59.74 -52.67
CA ALA A 97 -39.34 -59.88 -51.33
C ALA A 97 -37.82 -59.63 -51.29
N TYR A 98 -37.08 -60.16 -52.28
CA TYR A 98 -35.64 -59.92 -52.43
C TYR A 98 -35.34 -58.43 -52.66
N ASN A 99 -36.09 -57.76 -53.55
CA ASN A 99 -35.93 -56.33 -53.82
C ASN A 99 -36.32 -55.47 -52.59
N LEU A 100 -37.35 -55.86 -51.84
CA LEU A 100 -37.74 -55.19 -50.60
C LEU A 100 -36.70 -55.38 -49.49
N ALA A 101 -36.00 -56.52 -49.44
CA ALA A 101 -34.88 -56.74 -48.53
C ALA A 101 -33.63 -55.94 -48.95
N ASN A 102 -33.37 -55.86 -50.25
CA ASN A 102 -32.22 -55.14 -50.82
C ASN A 102 -32.38 -53.60 -50.77
N GLY A 103 -33.61 -53.09 -50.71
CA GLY A 103 -33.90 -51.64 -50.68
C GLY A 103 -33.98 -51.00 -49.28
N LYS A 104 -33.79 -51.74 -48.19
CA LYS A 104 -34.02 -51.25 -46.82
C LYS A 104 -32.85 -50.52 -46.15
N ALA A 105 -31.69 -50.42 -46.80
CA ALA A 105 -30.61 -49.58 -46.31
C ALA A 105 -29.95 -48.84 -47.48
N ASN A 106 -30.12 -47.52 -47.53
CA ASN A 106 -29.31 -46.69 -48.40
C ASN A 106 -27.85 -46.77 -47.94
N THR A 107 -26.93 -47.06 -48.86
CA THR A 107 -25.48 -47.16 -48.63
C THR A 107 -24.85 -45.86 -48.13
N SER A 108 -25.54 -44.72 -48.28
CA SER A 108 -25.16 -43.46 -47.64
C SER A 108 -26.42 -42.69 -47.25
N HIS A 109 -26.64 -42.50 -45.97
CA HIS A 109 -27.69 -41.60 -45.49
C HIS A 109 -27.09 -40.56 -44.55
N THR A 110 -27.61 -39.34 -44.64
CA THR A 110 -27.24 -38.22 -43.76
C THR A 110 -28.41 -37.95 -42.82
N HIS A 111 -28.13 -37.83 -41.53
CA HIS A 111 -29.10 -37.32 -40.57
C HIS A 111 -28.97 -35.79 -40.50
N PRO A 112 -29.94 -35.00 -41.00
CA PRO A 112 -29.96 -33.57 -40.71
C PRO A 112 -30.06 -33.36 -39.19
N MET A 113 -29.41 -32.32 -38.68
CA MET A 113 -29.38 -31.99 -37.24
C MET A 113 -30.78 -31.89 -36.62
N SER A 114 -31.81 -31.60 -37.43
CA SER A 114 -33.22 -31.59 -37.02
C SER A 114 -33.80 -32.96 -36.62
N GLN A 115 -33.12 -34.07 -36.96
CA GLN A 115 -33.52 -35.43 -36.53
C GLN A 115 -33.05 -35.76 -35.10
N ILE A 116 -32.16 -34.95 -34.52
CA ILE A 116 -31.75 -35.07 -33.12
C ILE A 116 -32.57 -34.06 -32.33
N THR A 117 -33.62 -34.55 -31.66
CA THR A 117 -34.49 -33.75 -30.81
C THR A 117 -33.65 -32.91 -29.82
N ASP A 118 -33.99 -31.63 -29.70
CA ASP A 118 -33.39 -30.65 -28.78
C ASP A 118 -31.92 -30.25 -29.01
N LEU A 119 -31.20 -30.82 -29.99
CA LEU A 119 -29.80 -30.44 -30.24
C LEU A 119 -29.65 -29.00 -30.78
N ALA A 120 -30.47 -28.62 -31.75
CA ALA A 120 -30.46 -27.27 -32.34
C ALA A 120 -30.76 -26.16 -31.31
N PRO A 121 -31.85 -26.23 -30.51
CA PRO A 121 -32.10 -25.24 -29.46
C PRO A 121 -31.03 -25.28 -28.35
N ALA A 122 -30.49 -26.45 -27.99
CA ALA A 122 -29.42 -26.53 -27.00
C ALA A 122 -28.12 -25.83 -27.48
N LEU A 123 -27.81 -25.90 -28.77
CA LEU A 123 -26.63 -25.24 -29.35
C LEU A 123 -26.82 -23.73 -29.47
N ALA A 124 -28.06 -23.26 -29.70
CA ALA A 124 -28.40 -21.83 -29.74
C ALA A 124 -28.23 -21.13 -28.38
N LEU A 125 -28.24 -21.88 -27.27
CA LEU A 125 -27.95 -21.36 -25.92
C LEU A 125 -26.45 -21.22 -25.61
N LYS A 126 -25.57 -21.60 -26.55
CA LYS A 126 -24.11 -21.53 -26.39
C LYS A 126 -23.52 -20.35 -27.14
N ALA A 127 -22.44 -19.78 -26.60
CA ALA A 127 -21.74 -18.67 -27.25
C ALA A 127 -20.83 -19.17 -28.40
N PRO A 128 -20.74 -18.42 -29.51
CA PRO A 128 -19.78 -18.74 -30.58
C PRO A 128 -18.34 -18.57 -30.11
N LEU A 129 -17.40 -19.32 -30.70
CA LEU A 129 -15.99 -19.24 -30.33
C LEU A 129 -15.33 -17.93 -30.79
N ALA A 130 -15.63 -17.50 -32.00
CA ALA A 130 -15.11 -16.26 -32.57
C ALA A 130 -16.00 -15.09 -32.18
N SER A 131 -15.41 -14.07 -31.54
CA SER A 131 -16.09 -12.84 -31.13
C SER A 131 -17.44 -13.08 -30.41
N PRO A 132 -17.48 -13.88 -29.32
CA PRO A 132 -18.69 -14.06 -28.56
C PRO A 132 -19.22 -12.73 -28.02
N VAL A 133 -20.53 -12.52 -28.22
CA VAL A 133 -21.28 -11.48 -27.51
C VAL A 133 -22.06 -12.18 -26.40
N PHE A 134 -21.56 -12.12 -25.17
CA PHE A 134 -22.27 -12.67 -24.02
C PHE A 134 -23.42 -11.76 -23.60
N THR A 135 -24.51 -12.34 -23.10
CA THR A 135 -25.64 -11.62 -22.51
C THR A 135 -25.73 -11.88 -21.01
N GLY A 136 -26.58 -11.15 -20.29
CA GLY A 136 -26.73 -11.31 -18.83
C GLY A 136 -25.51 -10.81 -18.05
N GLU A 137 -25.12 -11.54 -16.99
CA GLU A 137 -24.00 -11.20 -16.11
C GLU A 137 -22.89 -12.26 -16.21
N PRO A 138 -21.94 -12.11 -17.16
CA PRO A 138 -20.76 -12.96 -17.23
C PRO A 138 -19.92 -12.86 -15.94
N THR A 139 -19.46 -14.00 -15.44
CA THR A 139 -18.54 -14.07 -14.29
C THR A 139 -17.22 -14.73 -14.70
N ALA A 140 -16.13 -14.35 -14.03
CA ALA A 140 -14.80 -14.93 -14.24
C ALA A 140 -14.00 -14.91 -12.92
N PRO A 141 -12.98 -15.77 -12.75
CA PRO A 141 -12.11 -15.74 -11.60
C PRO A 141 -11.36 -14.40 -11.51
N THR A 142 -11.32 -13.81 -10.31
CA THR A 142 -10.63 -12.55 -10.08
C THR A 142 -9.12 -12.76 -10.08
N ALA A 143 -8.42 -12.09 -10.98
CA ALA A 143 -6.97 -12.16 -11.07
C ALA A 143 -6.29 -11.57 -9.81
N ALA A 144 -5.09 -12.04 -9.49
CA ALA A 144 -4.26 -11.41 -8.47
C ALA A 144 -3.85 -10.00 -8.92
N GLN A 145 -3.71 -9.07 -7.98
CA GLN A 145 -3.36 -7.67 -8.26
C GLN A 145 -1.98 -7.48 -8.92
N THR A 146 -1.12 -8.50 -8.90
CA THR A 146 0.18 -8.50 -9.59
C THR A 146 0.07 -8.78 -11.09
N VAL A 147 -1.03 -9.36 -11.58
CA VAL A 147 -1.20 -9.74 -12.99
C VAL A 147 -1.36 -8.51 -13.89
N ASN A 148 -0.65 -8.50 -15.03
CA ASN A 148 -0.63 -7.44 -16.03
C ASN A 148 -0.67 -8.02 -17.45
N SER A 149 -1.57 -8.97 -17.70
CA SER A 149 -1.62 -9.76 -18.94
C SER A 149 -2.95 -9.57 -19.68
N THR A 150 -3.15 -10.40 -20.71
CA THR A 150 -4.40 -10.52 -21.47
C THR A 150 -5.56 -11.11 -20.66
N GLN A 151 -5.37 -11.50 -19.40
CA GLN A 151 -6.46 -11.99 -18.55
C GLN A 151 -7.56 -10.92 -18.36
N ILE A 152 -8.83 -11.33 -18.36
CA ILE A 152 -9.98 -10.45 -18.12
C ILE A 152 -9.84 -9.72 -16.77
N ALA A 153 -10.09 -8.41 -16.76
CA ALA A 153 -10.19 -7.63 -15.53
C ALA A 153 -11.63 -7.69 -14.99
N THR A 154 -11.84 -8.45 -13.92
CA THR A 154 -13.14 -8.48 -13.23
C THR A 154 -13.41 -7.17 -12.50
N THR A 155 -14.68 -6.87 -12.21
CA THR A 155 -15.06 -5.70 -11.41
C THR A 155 -14.39 -5.68 -10.04
N ALA A 156 -14.19 -6.85 -9.41
CA ALA A 156 -13.45 -6.98 -8.16
C ALA A 156 -11.96 -6.61 -8.33
N PHE A 157 -11.30 -7.09 -9.39
CA PHE A 157 -9.91 -6.72 -9.70
C PHE A 157 -9.77 -5.20 -9.82
N VAL A 158 -10.65 -4.56 -10.60
CA VAL A 158 -10.65 -3.11 -10.81
C VAL A 158 -10.93 -2.35 -9.52
N LYS A 159 -11.95 -2.75 -8.73
CA LYS A 159 -12.27 -2.14 -7.43
C LYS A 159 -11.09 -2.19 -6.48
N THR A 160 -10.44 -3.34 -6.35
CA THR A 160 -9.26 -3.48 -5.48
C THR A 160 -8.08 -2.66 -6.00
N ALA A 161 -7.84 -2.63 -7.32
CA ALA A 161 -6.76 -1.81 -7.89
C ALA A 161 -6.98 -0.30 -7.64
N ILE A 162 -8.22 0.18 -7.79
CA ILE A 162 -8.59 1.56 -7.47
C ILE A 162 -8.49 1.82 -5.97
N ALA A 163 -8.97 0.89 -5.12
CA ALA A 163 -8.86 1.03 -3.66
C ALA A 163 -7.40 1.09 -3.20
N ALA A 164 -6.50 0.31 -3.80
CA ALA A 164 -5.07 0.38 -3.53
C ALA A 164 -4.47 1.74 -3.93
N LEU A 165 -4.89 2.28 -5.07
CA LEU A 165 -4.50 3.64 -5.49
C LEU A 165 -4.96 4.70 -4.47
N VAL A 166 -6.24 4.65 -4.07
CA VAL A 166 -6.82 5.60 -3.10
C VAL A 166 -6.18 5.43 -1.71
N GLY A 167 -5.91 4.20 -1.27
CA GLY A 167 -5.23 3.92 0.00
C GLY A 167 -3.77 4.40 0.02
N SER A 168 -3.08 4.38 -1.12
CA SER A 168 -1.77 5.02 -1.24
C SER A 168 -1.86 6.54 -1.06
N ALA A 169 -2.96 7.16 -1.52
CA ALA A 169 -3.19 8.59 -1.35
C ALA A 169 -3.52 8.97 0.11
N THR A 170 -4.20 8.09 0.85
CA THR A 170 -4.46 8.35 2.28
C THR A 170 -3.19 8.38 3.10
N GLY A 171 -2.18 7.55 2.80
CA GLY A 171 -0.88 7.61 3.49
C GLY A 171 -0.13 8.92 3.25
N THR A 172 -0.17 9.45 2.02
CA THR A 172 0.41 10.77 1.70
C THR A 172 -0.39 11.94 2.28
N LEU A 173 -1.71 11.80 2.39
CA LEU A 173 -2.58 12.80 3.03
C LEU A 173 -2.43 12.78 4.56
N ASP A 174 -2.23 11.59 5.13
CA ASP A 174 -1.93 11.38 6.55
C ASP A 174 -0.60 12.03 6.91
N THR A 175 0.45 11.88 6.08
CA THR A 175 1.72 12.60 6.30
C THR A 175 1.56 14.13 6.25
N LEU A 176 0.66 14.66 5.42
CA LEU A 176 0.35 16.09 5.41
C LEU A 176 -0.42 16.52 6.67
N GLN A 177 -1.34 15.69 7.17
CA GLN A 177 -2.04 15.93 8.43
C GLN A 177 -1.08 15.83 9.62
N GLU A 178 -0.16 14.86 9.61
CA GLU A 178 0.90 14.69 10.60
C GLU A 178 1.88 15.86 10.59
N ILE A 179 2.30 16.33 9.42
CA ILE A 179 3.14 17.54 9.31
C ILE A 179 2.37 18.77 9.78
N GLY A 180 1.11 18.93 9.39
CA GLY A 180 0.23 20.00 9.88
C GLY A 180 0.10 19.97 11.41
N ALA A 181 -0.16 18.81 11.98
CA ALA A 181 -0.28 18.60 13.42
C ALA A 181 1.05 18.78 14.17
N ALA A 182 2.18 18.29 13.61
CA ALA A 182 3.52 18.47 14.16
C ALA A 182 3.95 19.94 14.16
N LEU A 183 3.45 20.72 13.21
CA LEU A 183 3.59 22.17 13.14
C LEU A 183 2.48 22.92 13.92
N GLY A 184 1.64 22.20 14.68
CA GLY A 184 0.60 22.76 15.55
C GLY A 184 -0.62 23.33 14.85
N ASN A 185 -0.80 23.06 13.55
CA ASN A 185 -1.79 23.68 12.67
C ASN A 185 -1.84 25.21 12.81
N ASP A 186 -0.69 25.82 13.14
CA ASP A 186 -0.63 27.23 13.47
C ASP A 186 -0.32 28.05 12.20
N PRO A 187 -1.30 28.78 11.63
CA PRO A 187 -1.05 29.65 10.48
C PRO A 187 -0.03 30.76 10.78
N ASN A 188 0.28 30.99 12.05
CA ASN A 188 1.25 31.94 12.56
C ASN A 188 2.36 31.26 13.38
N LEU A 189 2.73 30.01 13.07
CA LEU A 189 3.76 29.24 13.79
C LEU A 189 5.02 30.08 14.08
N ARG A 190 5.42 30.95 13.14
CA ARG A 190 6.49 31.94 13.31
C ARG A 190 6.31 32.82 14.55
N THR A 191 5.14 33.42 14.69
CA THR A 191 4.78 34.31 15.81
C THR A 191 4.75 33.53 17.13
N THR A 192 4.20 32.33 17.12
CA THR A 192 4.09 31.49 18.33
C THR A 192 5.46 31.01 18.81
N LEU A 193 6.32 30.52 17.91
CA LEU A 193 7.70 30.15 18.24
C LEU A 193 8.50 31.35 18.79
N LEU A 194 8.36 32.54 18.18
CA LEU A 194 9.04 33.75 18.67
C LEU A 194 8.57 34.14 20.09
N ASN A 195 7.27 34.02 20.37
CA ASN A 195 6.72 34.30 21.69
C ASN A 195 7.17 33.28 22.74
N GLU A 196 7.23 31.99 22.41
CA GLU A 196 7.68 30.93 23.32
C GLU A 196 9.19 30.97 23.58
N ILE A 197 10.01 31.23 22.55
CA ILE A 197 11.45 31.45 22.70
C ILE A 197 11.71 32.70 23.56
N GLY A 198 10.90 33.76 23.38
CA GLY A 198 10.93 34.96 24.20
C GLY A 198 10.65 34.72 25.69
N LYS A 199 9.98 33.61 26.05
CA LYS A 199 9.70 33.23 27.44
C LYS A 199 10.82 32.40 28.09
N LYS A 200 11.63 31.67 27.32
CA LYS A 200 12.62 30.70 27.86
C LYS A 200 14.02 31.26 28.11
N ALA A 201 14.28 32.53 27.82
CA ALA A 201 15.61 33.14 27.89
C ALA A 201 15.98 33.74 29.27
N THR A 202 15.67 33.09 30.38
CA THR A 202 16.28 33.41 31.69
C THR A 202 17.07 32.20 32.18
N LYS A 203 18.41 32.30 32.15
CA LYS A 203 19.31 31.31 32.74
C LYS A 203 19.03 31.21 34.24
N ALA A 204 18.62 30.03 34.69
CA ALA A 204 18.47 29.77 36.12
C ALA A 204 19.79 29.26 36.72
N THR A 205 20.07 29.61 37.96
CA THR A 205 21.37 29.39 38.64
C THR A 205 21.41 28.13 39.51
N THR A 206 20.35 27.32 39.53
CA THR A 206 20.23 26.10 40.34
C THR A 206 19.58 24.97 39.54
N LEU A 207 19.82 23.70 39.92
CA LEU A 207 19.16 22.53 39.33
C LEU A 207 17.62 22.63 39.37
N ALA A 208 17.08 23.18 40.47
CA ALA A 208 15.66 23.50 40.60
C ALA A 208 15.18 24.56 39.60
N GLY A 209 16.06 25.50 39.24
CA GLY A 209 15.82 26.50 38.21
C GLY A 209 15.73 25.94 36.78
N TYR A 210 16.23 24.72 36.55
CA TYR A 210 16.02 23.96 35.31
C TYR A 210 14.75 23.08 35.37
N GLY A 211 13.99 23.13 36.47
CA GLY A 211 12.80 22.29 36.67
C GLY A 211 13.10 20.87 37.17
N ILE A 212 14.33 20.57 37.58
CA ILE A 212 14.72 19.26 38.14
C ILE A 212 14.63 19.36 39.67
N ALA A 213 13.54 18.83 40.23
CA ALA A 213 13.21 18.91 41.65
C ALA A 213 13.24 17.55 42.38
N ASP A 214 13.42 16.45 41.65
CA ASP A 214 13.24 15.07 42.07
C ASP A 214 14.56 14.29 42.28
N PHE A 215 15.67 14.77 41.69
CA PHE A 215 16.98 14.13 41.86
C PHE A 215 17.63 14.55 43.19
N VAL A 216 17.53 13.69 44.20
CA VAL A 216 18.21 13.82 45.49
C VAL A 216 19.51 13.02 45.46
N LEU A 217 20.66 13.71 45.47
CA LEU A 217 21.97 13.13 45.82
C LEU A 217 22.43 13.74 47.14
N LYS A 218 22.29 12.99 48.23
CA LYS A 218 22.51 13.50 49.59
C LYS A 218 23.46 12.60 50.39
N LYS A 219 24.44 13.21 51.06
CA LYS A 219 25.27 12.55 52.07
C LYS A 219 24.45 12.33 53.35
N LEU A 220 24.42 11.10 53.84
CA LEU A 220 23.84 10.75 55.15
C LEU A 220 24.92 10.87 56.23
N THR A 221 24.61 11.57 57.32
CA THR A 221 25.55 11.80 58.43
C THR A 221 25.03 11.20 59.73
N THR A 222 23.81 11.51 60.14
CA THR A 222 23.24 11.04 61.41
C THR A 222 21.83 10.54 61.25
N GLU A 223 21.31 10.53 60.02
CA GLU A 223 19.98 10.08 59.68
C GLU A 223 19.83 8.57 59.87
N ASP A 224 18.70 8.20 60.45
CA ASP A 224 18.21 6.83 60.52
C ASP A 224 17.61 6.44 59.16
N LEU A 225 18.03 5.29 58.60
CA LEU A 225 17.55 4.83 57.30
C LEU A 225 16.05 4.55 57.26
N ASP A 226 15.41 4.29 58.41
CA ASP A 226 13.97 4.10 58.48
C ASP A 226 13.17 5.41 58.25
N ALA A 227 13.80 6.56 58.49
CA ALA A 227 13.25 7.88 58.22
C ALA A 227 13.46 8.34 56.75
N VAL A 228 14.31 7.66 55.97
CA VAL A 228 14.63 8.02 54.59
C VAL A 228 13.58 7.45 53.63
N LYS A 229 12.51 8.23 53.44
CA LYS A 229 11.33 7.92 52.60
C LYS A 229 11.12 8.95 51.50
N VAL A 230 12.21 9.38 50.87
CA VAL A 230 12.20 10.26 49.69
C VAL A 230 13.02 9.59 48.61
N ALA A 231 12.45 9.45 47.41
CA ALA A 231 13.12 8.79 46.30
C ALA A 231 14.43 9.51 45.95
N GLY A 232 15.49 8.75 45.70
CA GLY A 232 16.81 9.29 45.41
C GLY A 232 17.94 8.35 45.83
N SER A 233 19.16 8.77 45.52
CA SER A 233 20.38 8.05 45.87
C SER A 233 21.08 8.78 47.00
N TYR A 234 21.26 8.06 48.10
CA TYR A 234 21.92 8.55 49.28
C TYR A 234 23.22 7.79 49.46
N TYR A 235 24.23 8.45 50.01
CA TYR A 235 25.49 7.78 50.27
C TYR A 235 25.96 8.08 51.67
N ARG A 236 26.65 7.09 52.25
CA ARG A 236 27.45 7.27 53.44
C ARG A 236 28.90 6.96 53.08
N ASP A 237 29.82 7.80 53.53
CA ASP A 237 31.24 7.72 53.18
C ASP A 237 32.12 7.14 54.30
N ASP A 238 31.52 6.73 55.42
CA ASP A 238 32.23 6.15 56.57
C ASP A 238 31.58 4.85 57.09
N ASN A 239 32.39 3.81 57.34
CA ASN A 239 31.90 2.54 57.87
C ASN A 239 31.44 2.66 59.33
N ALA A 240 32.11 3.51 60.13
CA ALA A 240 31.87 3.63 61.56
C ALA A 240 30.46 4.11 61.88
N GLY A 241 29.91 4.99 61.04
CA GLY A 241 28.57 5.52 61.19
C GLY A 241 27.46 4.69 60.54
N ALA A 242 27.78 3.68 59.73
CA ALA A 242 26.82 2.72 59.18
C ALA A 242 26.38 1.70 60.25
N THR A 243 25.79 2.18 61.33
CA THR A 243 25.50 1.34 62.51
C THR A 243 24.15 0.63 62.39
N ALA A 244 24.02 -0.50 63.09
CA ALA A 244 22.74 -1.19 63.24
C ALA A 244 21.68 -0.32 63.94
N ALA A 245 22.10 0.61 64.81
CA ALA A 245 21.21 1.56 65.48
C ALA A 245 20.57 2.58 64.53
N LEU A 246 21.17 2.80 63.35
CA LEU A 246 20.61 3.63 62.26
C LEU A 246 20.03 2.75 61.13
N HIS A 247 19.76 1.47 61.40
CA HIS A 247 19.13 0.51 60.50
C HIS A 247 19.88 0.17 59.19
N TYR A 248 21.21 0.28 59.20
CA TYR A 248 22.05 -0.24 58.11
C TYR A 248 22.05 -1.78 58.12
N PRO A 249 22.06 -2.44 56.94
CA PRO A 249 22.07 -3.92 56.85
C PRO A 249 23.38 -4.54 57.37
N GLU A 250 24.47 -3.78 57.38
CA GLU A 250 25.74 -4.15 57.99
C GLU A 250 26.63 -2.91 58.24
N VAL A 251 27.68 -3.06 59.07
CA VAL A 251 28.61 -1.99 59.44
C VAL A 251 29.62 -1.69 58.34
N ARG A 252 29.10 -1.29 57.17
CA ARG A 252 29.87 -0.89 55.99
C ARG A 252 29.17 0.25 55.27
N ALA A 253 29.95 1.24 54.84
CA ALA A 253 29.54 2.32 53.97
C ALA A 253 28.99 1.78 52.63
N GLY A 254 28.34 2.63 51.87
CA GLY A 254 27.64 2.19 50.68
C GLY A 254 26.64 3.20 50.18
N VAL A 255 25.95 2.78 49.14
CA VAL A 255 24.90 3.55 48.50
C VAL A 255 23.56 2.95 48.89
N LEU A 256 22.65 3.83 49.29
CA LEU A 256 21.25 3.53 49.51
C LEU A 256 20.43 4.13 48.37
N ASP A 257 19.80 3.26 47.59
CA ASP A 257 18.82 3.66 46.59
C ASP A 257 17.42 3.47 47.15
N VAL A 258 16.65 4.56 47.19
CA VAL A 258 15.28 4.56 47.69
C VAL A 258 14.33 4.76 46.53
N SER A 259 13.41 3.80 46.36
CA SER A 259 12.40 3.81 45.31
C SER A 259 10.99 3.64 45.91
N PRO A 260 9.95 4.25 45.31
CA PRO A 260 8.58 3.97 45.71
C PRO A 260 8.18 2.54 45.31
N SER A 261 7.36 1.88 46.13
CA SER A 261 6.76 0.57 45.87
C SER A 261 5.23 0.66 45.98
N THR A 262 4.49 -0.29 45.41
CA THR A 262 3.02 -0.23 45.18
C THR A 262 2.17 0.16 46.40
N TYR A 263 2.68 -0.02 47.63
CA TYR A 263 2.01 0.43 48.85
C TYR A 263 3.00 0.97 49.89
N GLY A 264 4.14 1.53 49.48
CA GLY A 264 5.20 1.90 50.42
C GLY A 264 6.50 2.37 49.78
N TRP A 265 7.62 2.10 50.46
CA TRP A 265 8.97 2.45 50.04
C TRP A 265 9.83 1.20 49.98
N GLN A 266 10.65 1.09 48.94
CA GLN A 266 11.67 0.07 48.80
C GLN A 266 13.04 0.72 48.95
N GLN A 267 13.92 0.02 49.64
CA GLN A 267 15.30 0.41 49.79
C GLN A 267 16.19 -0.72 49.29
N GLU A 268 17.14 -0.36 48.45
CA GLU A 268 18.26 -1.22 48.05
C GLU A 268 19.54 -0.62 48.62
N TYR A 269 20.30 -1.41 49.37
CA TYR A 269 21.59 -1.00 49.88
C TYR A 269 22.68 -1.86 49.26
N THR A 270 23.65 -1.19 48.64
CA THR A 270 24.84 -1.83 48.08
C THR A 270 26.06 -1.37 48.86
N THR A 271 26.76 -2.32 49.46
CA THR A 271 27.98 -2.02 50.21
C THR A 271 29.15 -1.77 49.28
N TRP A 272 29.97 -0.75 49.58
CA TRP A 272 30.97 -0.23 48.64
C TRP A 272 32.07 -1.23 48.25
N ASP A 273 32.37 -2.19 49.12
CA ASP A 273 33.52 -3.10 49.00
C ASP A 273 33.14 -4.56 48.74
N THR A 274 32.07 -5.06 49.37
CA THR A 274 31.65 -6.47 49.19
C THR A 274 30.62 -6.65 48.09
N ASN A 275 30.12 -5.57 47.48
CA ASN A 275 29.07 -5.56 46.44
C ASN A 275 27.83 -6.38 46.81
N ARG A 276 27.59 -6.58 48.12
CA ARG A 276 26.42 -7.30 48.58
C ARG A 276 25.23 -6.37 48.47
N LYS A 277 24.21 -6.88 47.78
CA LYS A 277 22.94 -6.19 47.58
C LYS A 277 21.92 -6.69 48.57
N TYR A 278 21.38 -5.75 49.31
CA TYR A 278 20.32 -5.97 50.28
C TYR A 278 19.10 -5.20 49.80
N VAL A 279 17.94 -5.83 49.90
CA VAL A 279 16.68 -5.20 49.56
C VAL A 279 15.72 -5.33 50.75
N ARG A 280 14.99 -4.26 51.03
CA ARG A 280 13.87 -4.27 51.98
C ARG A 280 12.76 -3.36 51.48
N ASN A 281 11.57 -3.53 52.04
CA ASN A 281 10.38 -2.81 51.61
C ASN A 281 9.48 -2.49 52.79
N THR A 282 8.65 -1.46 52.68
CA THR A 282 7.52 -1.26 53.58
C THR A 282 6.25 -1.84 52.94
N VAL A 283 5.27 -2.17 53.78
CA VAL A 283 3.92 -2.57 53.36
C VAL A 283 2.94 -1.56 53.93
N ASN A 284 2.06 -1.01 53.10
CA ASN A 284 1.05 0.01 53.45
C ASN A 284 1.63 1.23 54.22
N GLY A 285 2.82 1.71 53.85
CA GLY A 285 3.46 2.88 54.47
C GLY A 285 4.04 2.65 55.89
N GLY A 286 3.98 1.41 56.40
CA GLY A 286 4.46 1.04 57.74
C GLY A 286 5.99 1.06 57.92
N ALA A 287 6.47 0.33 58.93
CA ALA A 287 7.90 0.14 59.18
C ALA A 287 8.57 -0.66 58.04
N PHE A 288 9.88 -0.47 57.85
CA PHE A 288 10.64 -1.25 56.88
C PHE A 288 10.79 -2.70 57.36
N THR A 289 10.68 -3.66 56.45
CA THR A 289 11.01 -5.06 56.75
C THR A 289 12.49 -5.21 57.03
N ALA A 290 12.87 -6.34 57.64
CA ALA A 290 14.28 -6.72 57.72
C ALA A 290 14.91 -6.81 56.31
N TRP A 291 16.20 -6.52 56.24
CA TRP A 291 16.98 -6.60 55.00
C TRP A 291 17.09 -8.03 54.48
N LYS A 292 16.78 -8.25 53.20
CA LYS A 292 16.94 -9.53 52.49
C LYS A 292 18.08 -9.44 51.49
N ARG A 293 18.99 -10.41 51.52
CA ARG A 293 20.06 -10.56 50.52
C ARG A 293 19.54 -11.32 49.29
N ILE A 294 19.91 -10.87 48.09
CA ILE A 294 19.41 -11.42 46.81
C ILE A 294 20.58 -11.84 45.90
N ASP A 295 20.94 -13.13 45.91
CA ASP A 295 22.07 -13.71 45.16
C ASP A 295 21.76 -14.99 44.33
N SER A 296 20.49 -15.21 43.96
CA SER A 296 20.01 -16.11 42.87
C SER A 296 20.31 -17.62 42.96
N LEU A 297 19.52 -18.39 43.74
CA LEU A 297 19.47 -19.87 43.67
C LEU A 297 18.01 -20.41 43.54
N ASP A 298 17.79 -21.14 42.44
CA ASP A 298 16.81 -22.21 42.09
C ASP A 298 15.38 -22.00 41.53
N SER A 299 15.13 -22.67 40.39
CA SER A 299 13.87 -22.91 39.66
C SER A 299 13.46 -24.40 39.63
N VAL A 300 12.21 -24.70 39.26
CA VAL A 300 11.45 -25.98 39.41
C VAL A 300 11.36 -26.84 38.12
N GLY A 301 11.25 -28.19 38.24
CA GLY A 301 10.64 -29.10 37.24
C GLY A 301 10.64 -30.62 37.58
N LYS A 302 9.53 -31.37 37.33
CA LYS A 302 9.33 -32.86 37.45
C LYS A 302 8.80 -33.45 36.11
N TYR A 303 8.86 -34.78 35.79
CA TYR A 303 7.86 -35.90 35.93
C TYR A 303 8.40 -37.24 35.31
N GLY A 304 7.85 -38.48 35.42
CA GLY A 304 6.64 -39.07 36.08
C GLY A 304 5.59 -39.68 35.11
N ASN A 305 4.77 -40.68 35.54
CA ASN A 305 3.54 -41.10 34.81
C ASN A 305 2.48 -39.99 34.88
N GLU A 306 1.99 -39.53 33.73
CA GLU A 306 1.05 -38.41 33.65
C GLU A 306 -0.32 -38.83 33.09
N THR A 307 -1.39 -38.33 33.71
CA THR A 307 -2.73 -38.29 33.09
C THR A 307 -2.82 -37.01 32.27
N ILE A 308 -2.94 -37.14 30.96
CA ILE A 308 -2.94 -36.00 30.07
C ILE A 308 -4.36 -35.73 29.55
N THR A 309 -4.95 -34.61 29.96
CA THR A 309 -6.22 -34.09 29.45
C THR A 309 -5.99 -33.09 28.30
N GLY A 310 -6.96 -32.97 27.37
CA GLY A 310 -6.87 -32.14 26.16
C GLY A 310 -6.48 -32.90 24.88
N VAL A 311 -6.55 -32.24 23.71
CA VAL A 311 -6.13 -32.81 22.41
C VAL A 311 -4.61 -32.98 22.39
N LYS A 312 -4.12 -34.14 21.96
CA LYS A 312 -2.69 -34.41 21.75
C LYS A 312 -2.42 -34.82 20.31
N THR A 313 -1.40 -34.21 19.73
CA THR A 313 -0.93 -34.49 18.36
C THR A 313 0.41 -35.22 18.46
N PHE A 314 0.48 -36.44 17.94
CA PHE A 314 1.71 -37.22 17.88
C PHE A 314 2.26 -37.14 16.46
N ASN A 315 3.45 -36.55 16.29
CA ASN A 315 4.02 -36.27 14.97
C ASN A 315 4.66 -37.50 14.29
N ASN A 316 4.45 -38.71 14.80
CA ASN A 316 5.01 -39.92 14.21
C ASN A 316 4.07 -41.13 14.45
N THR A 317 4.59 -42.31 14.81
CA THR A 317 3.79 -43.53 14.97
C THR A 317 3.35 -43.74 16.42
N LEU A 318 2.05 -43.97 16.64
CA LEU A 318 1.52 -44.51 17.89
C LEU A 318 1.54 -46.05 17.79
N VAL A 319 2.17 -46.74 18.75
CA VAL A 319 2.30 -48.21 18.76
C VAL A 319 1.58 -48.78 19.99
N SER A 320 0.57 -49.62 19.79
CA SER A 320 -0.14 -50.33 20.87
C SER A 320 -0.05 -51.85 20.65
N ALA A 321 0.46 -52.58 21.63
CA ALA A 321 0.65 -54.04 21.54
C ALA A 321 -0.66 -54.87 21.55
N GLY A 322 -1.84 -54.23 21.58
CA GLY A 322 -3.15 -54.89 21.70
C GLY A 322 -4.24 -54.34 20.78
N GLY A 323 -3.87 -53.59 19.73
CA GLY A 323 -4.80 -52.88 18.86
C GLY A 323 -5.48 -51.67 19.52
N TYR A 324 -6.21 -50.90 18.71
CA TYR A 324 -6.94 -49.71 19.17
C TYR A 324 -8.41 -50.05 19.36
N LYS A 325 -8.96 -49.74 20.54
CA LYS A 325 -10.39 -49.85 20.84
C LYS A 325 -11.03 -48.47 20.75
N PHE A 326 -12.06 -48.34 19.93
CA PHE A 326 -12.85 -47.11 19.82
C PHE A 326 -14.16 -47.29 20.61
N TYR A 327 -14.40 -46.41 21.58
CA TYR A 327 -15.61 -46.43 22.39
C TYR A 327 -16.59 -45.36 21.88
N GLY A 328 -17.82 -45.77 21.59
CA GLY A 328 -18.97 -44.85 21.64
C GLY A 328 -19.47 -44.82 23.07
N GLY A 329 -19.55 -43.65 23.69
CA GLY A 329 -19.94 -43.51 25.10
C GLY A 329 -21.22 -44.30 25.43
N GLY A 330 -21.12 -45.22 26.40
CA GLY A 330 -22.28 -45.88 27.02
C GLY A 330 -22.86 -47.11 26.31
N LYS A 331 -22.20 -47.73 25.31
CA LYS A 331 -22.63 -49.02 24.74
C LYS A 331 -21.48 -50.03 24.63
N THR A 332 -21.80 -51.33 24.73
CA THR A 332 -20.90 -52.48 24.54
C THR A 332 -20.56 -52.78 23.08
N ASP A 333 -21.02 -51.97 22.13
CA ASP A 333 -20.75 -52.13 20.71
C ASP A 333 -19.38 -51.55 20.35
N HIS A 334 -18.47 -52.41 19.88
CA HIS A 334 -17.11 -52.03 19.49
C HIS A 334 -16.80 -52.50 18.06
N ALA A 335 -16.21 -51.63 17.26
CA ALA A 335 -15.52 -52.02 16.03
C ALA A 335 -14.04 -52.19 16.35
N THR A 336 -13.49 -53.38 16.09
CA THR A 336 -12.06 -53.66 16.30
C THR A 336 -11.36 -53.65 14.96
N LEU A 337 -10.33 -52.80 14.81
CA LEU A 337 -9.31 -52.98 13.78
C LEU A 337 -8.30 -53.98 14.32
N ALA A 338 -8.28 -55.17 13.72
CA ALA A 338 -7.37 -56.23 14.10
C ALA A 338 -6.66 -56.78 12.86
N MET A 339 -5.47 -57.31 13.11
CA MET A 339 -4.71 -58.11 12.18
C MET A 339 -4.73 -59.55 12.70
N GLY A 340 -5.25 -60.47 11.90
CA GLY A 340 -5.06 -61.89 12.09
C GLY A 340 -3.70 -62.32 11.55
N ALA A 341 -3.38 -63.61 11.64
CA ALA A 341 -2.09 -64.13 11.19
C ALA A 341 -1.87 -64.07 9.66
N THR A 342 -2.95 -63.92 8.86
CA THR A 342 -2.93 -63.94 7.37
C THR A 342 -3.98 -63.01 6.73
N ASP A 343 -4.54 -62.10 7.53
CA ASP A 343 -5.58 -61.19 7.10
C ASP A 343 -5.65 -59.91 7.95
N VAL A 344 -6.04 -58.81 7.31
CA VAL A 344 -6.43 -57.60 7.99
C VAL A 344 -7.94 -57.49 7.89
N TYR A 345 -8.59 -57.26 9.03
CA TYR A 345 -10.04 -57.20 9.06
C TYR A 345 -10.58 -56.17 10.02
N LEU A 346 -11.74 -55.64 9.65
CA LEU A 346 -12.59 -54.88 10.55
C LEU A 346 -13.69 -55.81 11.03
N MET A 347 -13.79 -55.99 12.35
CA MET A 347 -14.84 -56.80 12.96
C MET A 347 -15.79 -55.94 13.77
N ASN A 348 -17.07 -56.06 13.48
CA ASN A 348 -18.09 -55.63 14.41
C ASN A 348 -18.21 -56.70 15.52
N THR A 349 -17.82 -56.35 16.74
CA THR A 349 -17.68 -57.33 17.83
C THR A 349 -19.03 -57.91 18.27
N SER A 350 -20.12 -57.15 18.09
CA SER A 350 -21.48 -57.53 18.48
C SER A 350 -22.15 -58.48 17.47
N SER A 351 -21.95 -58.27 16.17
CA SER A 351 -22.52 -59.11 15.10
C SER A 351 -21.56 -60.17 14.55
N ARG A 352 -20.27 -60.10 14.91
CA ARG A 352 -19.15 -60.93 14.41
C ARG A 352 -18.97 -60.94 12.89
N LYS A 353 -19.61 -60.02 12.16
CA LYS A 353 -19.39 -59.87 10.71
C LYS A 353 -18.07 -59.16 10.45
N THR A 354 -17.33 -59.66 9.46
CA THR A 354 -16.02 -59.15 9.08
C THR A 354 -15.99 -58.75 7.60
N LEU A 355 -15.31 -57.65 7.30
CA LEU A 355 -14.82 -57.37 5.96
C LEU A 355 -13.32 -57.65 6.00
N GLN A 356 -12.86 -58.56 5.13
CA GLN A 356 -11.52 -59.15 5.22
C GLN A 356 -10.81 -59.02 3.88
N LEU A 357 -9.59 -58.48 3.92
CA LEU A 357 -8.62 -58.65 2.84
C LEU A 357 -7.74 -59.84 3.21
N LYS A 358 -7.81 -60.89 2.41
CA LYS A 358 -6.98 -62.08 2.55
C LYS A 358 -5.67 -61.89 1.79
N ASP A 359 -4.63 -62.61 2.20
CA ASP A 359 -3.33 -62.61 1.51
C ASP A 359 -3.40 -63.11 0.05
N ASP A 360 -4.46 -63.84 -0.35
CA ASP A 360 -4.71 -64.28 -1.74
C ASP A 360 -5.23 -63.16 -2.68
N GLY A 361 -5.27 -61.92 -2.20
CA GLY A 361 -5.77 -60.75 -2.91
C GLY A 361 -7.29 -60.71 -3.05
N SER A 362 -8.01 -61.69 -2.48
CA SER A 362 -9.46 -61.68 -2.51
C SER A 362 -10.05 -60.83 -1.39
N LEU A 363 -10.99 -59.98 -1.77
CA LEU A 363 -11.81 -59.25 -0.83
C LEU A 363 -13.04 -60.08 -0.50
N ARG A 364 -13.30 -60.25 0.80
CA ARG A 364 -14.40 -61.07 1.29
C ARG A 364 -15.21 -60.34 2.35
N TYR A 365 -16.53 -60.53 2.30
CA TYR A 365 -17.45 -60.11 3.36
C TYR A 365 -18.03 -61.35 4.03
N SER A 366 -17.72 -61.53 5.32
CA SER A 366 -18.11 -62.71 6.10
C SER A 366 -17.85 -64.02 5.32
N ASP A 367 -16.59 -64.19 4.87
CA ASP A 367 -16.04 -65.31 4.09
C ASP A 367 -16.54 -65.52 2.63
N LYS A 368 -17.41 -64.67 2.07
CA LYS A 368 -17.88 -64.78 0.67
C LYS A 368 -17.10 -63.90 -0.31
N ARG A 369 -16.79 -64.42 -1.51
CA ARG A 369 -16.04 -63.75 -2.60
C ARG A 369 -16.94 -62.87 -3.47
N ILE A 370 -16.38 -61.80 -4.04
CA ILE A 370 -17.05 -60.79 -4.90
C ILE A 370 -16.40 -60.83 -6.32
N TYR A 371 -17.17 -60.83 -7.43
CA TYR A 371 -16.72 -60.94 -8.85
C TYR A 371 -16.97 -59.66 -9.71
N VAL A 372 -16.38 -59.54 -10.94
CA VAL A 372 -16.38 -58.34 -11.84
C VAL A 372 -16.57 -58.71 -13.36
N GLU A 373 -17.20 -57.86 -14.22
CA GLU A 373 -17.77 -58.15 -15.61
C GLU A 373 -16.82 -58.14 -16.88
N GLY A 374 -17.05 -59.01 -17.93
CA GLY A 374 -16.63 -58.82 -19.37
C GLY A 374 -16.37 -60.00 -20.40
N GLU A 375 -17.36 -60.64 -21.07
CA GLU A 375 -17.19 -61.54 -22.29
C GLU A 375 -18.21 -61.17 -23.43
N TYR A 376 -17.84 -60.88 -24.72
CA TYR A 376 -18.75 -60.25 -25.75
C TYR A 376 -18.47 -60.47 -27.30
N GLU A 377 -19.54 -60.31 -28.14
CA GLU A 377 -19.81 -60.46 -29.64
C GLU A 377 -19.34 -59.30 -30.61
N PRO A 378 -19.47 -59.36 -31.98
CA PRO A 378 -18.75 -58.46 -32.93
C PRO A 378 -19.31 -57.04 -33.14
N GLN A 379 -18.41 -56.11 -33.52
CA GLN A 379 -18.62 -54.65 -33.56
C GLN A 379 -19.33 -54.12 -34.83
N ALA A 380 -20.04 -53.00 -34.70
CA ALA A 380 -20.66 -52.25 -35.80
C ALA A 380 -19.65 -51.40 -36.60
N SER A 381 -19.93 -51.14 -37.87
CA SER A 381 -19.16 -50.23 -38.74
C SER A 381 -20.08 -49.32 -39.58
N THR A 382 -19.47 -48.37 -40.32
CA THR A 382 -20.17 -47.47 -41.25
C THR A 382 -20.92 -48.17 -42.38
N ASN A 383 -20.64 -49.45 -42.62
CA ASN A 383 -21.22 -50.25 -43.70
C ASN A 383 -21.84 -51.59 -43.24
N LYS A 384 -21.86 -51.90 -41.94
CA LYS A 384 -22.40 -53.17 -41.41
C LYS A 384 -23.02 -52.98 -40.01
N ALA A 385 -24.27 -53.44 -39.84
CA ALA A 385 -24.92 -53.46 -38.53
C ALA A 385 -24.20 -54.44 -37.59
N GLY A 386 -23.98 -54.01 -36.34
CA GLY A 386 -23.31 -54.78 -35.28
C GLY A 386 -23.49 -54.08 -33.93
N ILE A 387 -22.70 -54.46 -32.91
CA ILE A 387 -22.73 -53.77 -31.62
C ILE A 387 -21.74 -52.60 -31.65
N THR A 388 -22.24 -51.37 -31.63
CA THR A 388 -21.40 -50.17 -31.53
C THR A 388 -20.95 -49.98 -30.09
N THR A 389 -19.64 -49.87 -29.86
CA THR A 389 -19.16 -49.47 -28.53
C THR A 389 -19.43 -47.98 -28.33
N LEU A 390 -20.15 -47.67 -27.25
CA LEU A 390 -20.42 -46.30 -26.87
C LEU A 390 -19.13 -45.65 -26.35
N SER A 391 -18.71 -44.57 -26.99
CA SER A 391 -17.59 -43.77 -26.55
C SER A 391 -18.10 -42.57 -25.77
N SER A 392 -17.64 -42.44 -24.52
CA SER A 392 -17.81 -41.20 -23.75
C SER A 392 -16.68 -40.19 -24.01
N SER A 393 -15.85 -40.39 -25.04
CA SER A 393 -14.83 -39.43 -25.45
C SER A 393 -15.48 -38.22 -26.14
N THR A 394 -15.15 -37.02 -25.67
CA THR A 394 -15.58 -35.75 -26.29
C THR A 394 -14.72 -35.33 -27.49
N THR A 395 -13.65 -36.07 -27.78
CA THR A 395 -12.70 -35.82 -28.88
C THR A 395 -12.49 -37.07 -29.75
N GLY A 396 -13.42 -38.01 -29.72
CA GLY A 396 -13.32 -39.26 -30.47
C GLY A 396 -13.28 -39.00 -31.97
N THR A 397 -12.32 -39.60 -32.66
CA THR A 397 -12.19 -39.59 -34.13
C THR A 397 -12.53 -40.94 -34.77
N SER A 398 -13.01 -41.90 -33.98
CA SER A 398 -13.33 -43.27 -34.42
C SER A 398 -14.71 -43.31 -35.07
N GLU A 399 -14.79 -43.89 -36.26
CA GLU A 399 -16.06 -44.13 -36.96
C GLU A 399 -16.80 -45.39 -36.44
N ASP A 400 -16.12 -46.26 -35.69
CA ASP A 400 -16.67 -47.51 -35.15
C ASP A 400 -17.35 -47.32 -33.78
N LYS A 401 -17.34 -46.10 -33.23
CA LYS A 401 -17.89 -45.77 -31.91
C LYS A 401 -18.89 -44.62 -31.98
N ALA A 402 -20.07 -44.83 -31.42
CA ALA A 402 -21.06 -43.77 -31.25
C ALA A 402 -20.77 -42.95 -29.99
N ALA A 403 -20.92 -41.64 -30.06
CA ALA A 403 -20.84 -40.79 -28.88
C ALA A 403 -22.01 -41.10 -27.93
N THR A 404 -21.74 -41.23 -26.64
CA THR A 404 -22.82 -41.29 -25.64
C THR A 404 -23.54 -39.95 -25.55
N GLU A 405 -24.81 -39.97 -25.13
CA GLU A 405 -25.51 -38.75 -24.69
C GLU A 405 -24.71 -37.99 -23.63
N LYS A 406 -23.95 -38.73 -22.80
CA LYS A 406 -23.00 -38.15 -21.85
C LYS A 406 -21.87 -37.39 -22.55
N ALA A 407 -21.20 -37.94 -23.58
CA ALA A 407 -20.15 -37.25 -24.33
C ALA A 407 -20.69 -36.00 -25.04
N VAL A 408 -21.85 -36.11 -25.69
CA VAL A 408 -22.50 -34.96 -26.35
C VAL A 408 -22.88 -33.90 -25.31
N GLY A 409 -23.43 -34.32 -24.17
CA GLY A 409 -23.76 -33.45 -23.04
C GLY A 409 -22.53 -32.82 -22.38
N ASP A 410 -21.41 -33.54 -22.25
CA ASP A 410 -20.16 -33.06 -21.68
C ASP A 410 -19.49 -32.05 -22.61
N LEU A 411 -19.46 -32.30 -23.92
CA LEU A 411 -18.97 -31.34 -24.91
C LEU A 411 -19.83 -30.07 -24.90
N ASN A 412 -21.16 -30.21 -24.79
CA ASN A 412 -22.07 -29.08 -24.67
C ASN A 412 -21.86 -28.31 -23.36
N ARG A 413 -21.63 -29.00 -22.23
CA ARG A 413 -21.27 -28.38 -20.94
C ARG A 413 -19.89 -27.71 -20.95
N ALA A 414 -18.96 -28.16 -21.78
CA ALA A 414 -17.64 -27.55 -21.95
C ALA A 414 -17.68 -26.23 -22.74
N LYS A 415 -18.80 -25.89 -23.38
CA LYS A 415 -19.02 -24.60 -24.04
C LYS A 415 -19.66 -23.59 -23.09
N ALA A 416 -19.21 -22.34 -23.17
CA ALA A 416 -19.80 -21.23 -22.43
C ALA A 416 -21.26 -21.00 -22.86
N ASN A 417 -22.14 -20.75 -21.89
CA ASN A 417 -23.51 -20.32 -22.17
C ASN A 417 -23.49 -18.93 -22.80
N LEU A 418 -24.46 -18.65 -23.67
CA LEU A 418 -24.64 -17.32 -24.24
C LEU A 418 -25.01 -16.30 -23.16
N ALA A 419 -25.96 -16.66 -22.29
CA ALA A 419 -26.41 -15.84 -21.18
C ALA A 419 -25.69 -16.21 -19.88
N SER A 420 -25.19 -15.19 -19.18
CA SER A 420 -24.51 -15.25 -17.89
C SER A 420 -23.49 -16.40 -17.80
N PRO A 421 -22.53 -16.52 -18.73
CA PRO A 421 -21.51 -17.55 -18.63
C PRO A 421 -20.67 -17.38 -17.36
N ALA A 422 -20.50 -18.48 -16.63
CA ALA A 422 -19.44 -18.60 -15.63
C ALA A 422 -18.16 -19.08 -16.34
N LEU A 423 -17.32 -18.13 -16.75
CA LEU A 423 -16.00 -18.45 -17.31
C LEU A 423 -15.16 -19.05 -16.19
N THR A 424 -14.40 -20.11 -16.49
CA THR A 424 -13.53 -20.80 -15.54
C THR A 424 -12.08 -20.76 -16.03
N GLY A 425 -11.12 -21.10 -15.16
CA GLY A 425 -9.69 -21.03 -15.49
C GLY A 425 -9.15 -19.59 -15.51
N THR A 426 -8.32 -19.26 -16.50
CA THR A 426 -7.75 -17.92 -16.72
C THR A 426 -8.23 -17.32 -18.06
N PRO A 427 -9.49 -16.86 -18.15
CA PRO A 427 -10.03 -16.30 -19.39
C PRO A 427 -9.19 -15.12 -19.87
N THR A 428 -8.83 -15.13 -21.16
CA THR A 428 -8.05 -14.06 -21.79
C THR A 428 -8.84 -13.36 -22.87
N ALA A 429 -8.52 -12.09 -23.12
CA ALA A 429 -9.02 -11.28 -24.21
C ALA A 429 -7.86 -10.48 -24.83
N PRO A 430 -7.94 -10.07 -26.11
CA PRO A 430 -6.97 -9.14 -26.69
C PRO A 430 -6.95 -7.83 -25.88
N THR A 431 -5.76 -7.36 -25.52
CA THR A 431 -5.60 -6.09 -24.80
C THR A 431 -5.83 -4.93 -25.76
N ALA A 432 -6.86 -4.12 -25.51
CA ALA A 432 -7.18 -2.95 -26.30
C ALA A 432 -6.13 -1.84 -26.11
N ALA A 433 -6.03 -0.93 -27.09
CA ALA A 433 -5.29 0.32 -26.92
C ALA A 433 -6.02 1.24 -25.93
N GLN A 434 -5.29 2.09 -25.19
CA GLN A 434 -5.84 3.00 -24.17
C GLN A 434 -6.86 4.03 -24.71
N THR A 435 -6.94 4.21 -26.02
CA THR A 435 -7.89 5.11 -26.70
C THR A 435 -9.23 4.45 -27.02
N VAL A 436 -9.36 3.13 -26.86
CA VAL A 436 -10.57 2.39 -27.21
C VAL A 436 -11.66 2.58 -26.15
N ASN A 437 -12.85 3.01 -26.59
CA ASN A 437 -14.04 3.25 -25.76
C ASN A 437 -15.26 2.41 -26.21
N SER A 438 -15.00 1.17 -26.64
CA SER A 438 -16.02 0.25 -27.14
C SER A 438 -16.50 -0.74 -26.06
N THR A 439 -17.36 -1.68 -26.43
CA THR A 439 -17.85 -2.76 -25.55
C THR A 439 -16.86 -3.93 -25.41
N GLN A 440 -15.60 -3.75 -25.82
CA GLN A 440 -14.57 -4.78 -25.71
C GLN A 440 -14.25 -5.06 -24.23
N ILE A 441 -14.06 -6.34 -23.88
CA ILE A 441 -13.70 -6.74 -22.52
C ILE A 441 -12.32 -6.18 -22.17
N ALA A 442 -12.23 -5.49 -21.03
CA ALA A 442 -10.97 -4.98 -20.51
C ALA A 442 -10.10 -6.12 -19.95
N THR A 443 -8.78 -6.01 -20.17
CA THR A 443 -7.78 -6.91 -19.60
C THR A 443 -7.09 -6.28 -18.39
N THR A 444 -6.45 -7.11 -17.56
CA THR A 444 -5.65 -6.63 -16.42
C THR A 444 -4.52 -5.70 -16.85
N ALA A 445 -3.90 -5.94 -18.01
CA ALA A 445 -2.91 -5.05 -18.61
C ALA A 445 -3.49 -3.67 -18.94
N PHE A 446 -4.68 -3.61 -19.57
CA PHE A 446 -5.36 -2.35 -19.90
C PHE A 446 -5.62 -1.51 -18.65
N VAL A 447 -6.22 -2.12 -17.61
CA VAL A 447 -6.57 -1.44 -16.36
C VAL A 447 -5.34 -0.91 -15.64
N LYS A 448 -4.27 -1.71 -15.53
CA LYS A 448 -3.02 -1.27 -14.89
C LYS A 448 -2.36 -0.12 -15.62
N ALA A 449 -2.31 -0.17 -16.96
CA ALA A 449 -1.74 0.92 -17.75
C ALA A 449 -2.58 2.20 -17.62
N ALA A 450 -3.92 2.10 -17.56
CA ALA A 450 -4.78 3.25 -17.30
C ALA A 450 -4.54 3.87 -15.90
N ILE A 451 -4.42 3.04 -14.86
CA ILE A 451 -4.10 3.49 -13.49
C ILE A 451 -2.70 4.12 -13.44
N ALA A 452 -1.70 3.51 -14.08
CA ALA A 452 -0.35 4.05 -14.13
C ALA A 452 -0.31 5.41 -14.86
N ALA A 453 -1.08 5.57 -15.94
CA ALA A 453 -1.23 6.85 -16.62
C ALA A 453 -1.89 7.92 -15.74
N LEU A 454 -2.91 7.55 -14.94
CA LEU A 454 -3.52 8.44 -13.96
C LEU A 454 -2.53 8.89 -12.88
N VAL A 455 -1.70 7.97 -12.37
CA VAL A 455 -0.65 8.27 -11.38
C VAL A 455 0.47 9.12 -11.99
N GLY A 456 0.96 8.78 -13.19
CA GLY A 456 1.99 9.55 -13.89
C GLY A 456 1.52 10.93 -14.35
N GLY A 457 0.21 11.08 -14.59
CA GLY A 457 -0.46 12.33 -14.93
C GLY A 457 -0.86 13.19 -13.73
N ALA A 458 -0.41 12.86 -12.51
CA ALA A 458 -0.66 13.62 -11.29
C ALA A 458 0.51 14.54 -10.84
N PRO A 459 1.10 15.42 -11.69
CA PRO A 459 2.16 16.32 -11.26
C PRO A 459 1.67 17.57 -10.49
N ALA A 460 0.42 17.62 -10.00
CA ALA A 460 -0.09 18.75 -9.21
C ALA A 460 -0.16 18.46 -7.70
N GLN A 461 -0.51 17.24 -7.29
CA GLN A 461 -0.49 16.87 -5.86
C GLN A 461 0.94 16.75 -5.29
N LEU A 462 1.95 16.53 -6.14
CA LEU A 462 3.36 16.62 -5.74
C LEU A 462 3.86 18.08 -5.69
N ASP A 463 3.22 18.99 -6.43
CA ASP A 463 3.53 20.42 -6.40
C ASP A 463 3.17 21.02 -5.04
N THR A 464 2.06 20.59 -4.42
CA THR A 464 1.74 20.97 -3.04
C THR A 464 2.81 20.58 -2.02
N LEU A 465 3.50 19.45 -2.17
CA LEU A 465 4.63 19.10 -1.29
C LEU A 465 5.85 19.99 -1.55
N LYS A 466 6.10 20.36 -2.80
CA LYS A 466 7.16 21.32 -3.18
C LYS A 466 6.82 22.73 -2.69
N GLU A 467 5.56 23.15 -2.77
CA GLU A 467 5.05 24.41 -2.24
C GLU A 467 5.17 24.47 -0.72
N ILE A 468 4.82 23.39 -0.01
CA ILE A 468 5.00 23.28 1.44
C ILE A 468 6.49 23.24 1.81
N ALA A 469 7.32 22.48 1.08
CA ALA A 469 8.77 22.45 1.29
C ALA A 469 9.42 23.81 0.99
N THR A 470 8.89 24.58 0.04
CA THR A 470 9.35 25.94 -0.28
C THR A 470 8.87 26.94 0.78
N ALA A 471 7.63 26.81 1.27
CA ALA A 471 7.08 27.61 2.36
C ALA A 471 7.85 27.40 3.68
N LEU A 472 8.28 26.17 3.95
CA LEU A 472 9.15 25.82 5.08
C LEU A 472 10.63 26.15 4.82
N GLY A 473 11.06 26.08 3.56
CA GLY A 473 12.44 26.24 3.09
C GLY A 473 12.92 27.69 2.95
N ASN A 474 12.04 28.69 3.11
CA ASN A 474 12.42 30.11 3.25
C ASN A 474 13.09 30.43 4.60
N LYS A 475 14.04 29.56 5.00
CA LYS A 475 14.93 29.63 6.18
C LYS A 475 15.61 30.98 6.33
N ALA A 476 15.91 31.69 5.23
CA ALA A 476 16.57 32.99 5.26
C ALA A 476 15.76 34.05 6.04
N ASN A 477 14.43 33.99 6.00
CA ASN A 477 13.58 34.92 6.74
C ASN A 477 13.46 34.54 8.22
N LEU A 478 13.48 33.25 8.55
CA LEU A 478 13.41 32.77 9.93
C LEU A 478 14.73 33.02 10.67
N GLU A 479 15.88 32.70 10.05
CA GLU A 479 17.21 32.89 10.63
C GLU A 479 17.53 34.37 10.82
N ALA A 480 17.30 35.21 9.81
CA ALA A 480 17.52 36.66 9.91
C ALA A 480 16.60 37.32 10.95
N SER A 481 15.34 36.89 11.04
CA SER A 481 14.38 37.44 12.03
C SER A 481 14.69 36.97 13.45
N LEU A 482 15.11 35.72 13.62
CA LEU A 482 15.50 35.18 14.92
C LEU A 482 16.78 35.85 15.43
N LEU A 483 17.78 36.05 14.56
CA LEU A 483 18.99 36.83 14.89
C LEU A 483 18.63 38.28 15.25
N ALA A 484 17.70 38.91 14.52
CA ALA A 484 17.29 40.28 14.78
C ALA A 484 16.55 40.42 16.12
N GLU A 485 15.66 39.49 16.49
CA GLU A 485 14.97 39.52 17.79
C GLU A 485 15.88 39.16 18.97
N ILE A 486 16.80 38.20 18.79
CA ILE A 486 17.84 37.91 19.78
C ILE A 486 18.73 39.15 19.99
N ALA A 487 19.11 39.85 18.91
CA ALA A 487 19.93 41.06 18.98
C ALA A 487 19.23 42.22 19.71
N LYS A 488 17.90 42.38 19.57
CA LYS A 488 17.12 43.40 20.29
C LYS A 488 17.13 43.20 21.82
N LYS A 489 17.27 41.95 22.28
CA LYS A 489 17.33 41.61 23.71
C LYS A 489 18.73 41.70 24.31
N ALA A 490 19.78 41.69 23.50
CA ALA A 490 21.15 41.76 24.01
C ALA A 490 21.44 43.09 24.73
N ASN A 491 21.04 44.24 24.18
CA ASN A 491 21.59 45.54 24.63
C ASN A 491 20.55 46.67 24.78
N SER A 492 19.32 46.42 25.27
CA SER A 492 18.33 47.50 25.43
C SER A 492 18.79 48.64 26.36
N ALA A 493 19.63 48.35 27.37
CA ALA A 493 20.23 49.37 28.24
C ALA A 493 21.34 50.19 27.56
N ASP A 494 22.14 49.53 26.71
CA ASP A 494 23.25 50.14 25.97
C ASP A 494 22.75 51.08 24.87
N VAL A 495 21.63 50.74 24.24
CA VAL A 495 20.98 51.60 23.24
C VAL A 495 20.48 52.89 23.89
N VAL A 496 19.82 52.82 25.04
CA VAL A 496 19.29 54.02 25.73
C VAL A 496 20.42 54.97 26.16
N LEU A 497 21.47 54.45 26.80
CA LEU A 497 22.64 55.26 27.20
C LEU A 497 23.30 55.91 25.97
N LYS A 498 23.53 55.14 24.90
CA LYS A 498 24.12 55.68 23.66
C LYS A 498 23.25 56.78 23.05
N THR A 499 21.92 56.65 23.08
CA THR A 499 21.02 57.68 22.53
C THR A 499 21.03 59.00 23.29
N MET A 500 21.23 58.98 24.61
CA MET A 500 21.21 60.19 25.46
C MET A 500 22.44 61.09 25.26
N PHE A 501 23.58 60.53 24.82
CA PHE A 501 24.83 61.26 24.67
C PHE A 501 25.16 61.67 23.22
N ILE A 502 24.25 61.42 22.27
CA ILE A 502 24.41 61.88 20.88
C ILE A 502 24.47 63.40 20.84
N GLY A 503 25.48 63.95 20.16
CA GLY A 503 25.63 65.39 19.99
C GLY A 503 26.15 66.17 21.19
N VAL A 504 26.43 65.54 22.33
CA VAL A 504 27.01 66.23 23.49
C VAL A 504 28.49 66.56 23.20
N PRO A 505 28.94 67.82 23.38
CA PRO A 505 30.35 68.17 23.26
C PRO A 505 31.18 67.51 24.38
N ILE A 506 32.18 66.71 23.99
CA ILE A 506 33.07 65.97 24.89
C ILE A 506 34.51 66.46 24.63
N PRO A 507 35.22 67.02 25.64
CA PRO A 507 36.65 67.28 25.55
C PRO A 507 37.41 65.96 25.36
N TYR A 508 38.16 65.85 24.28
CA TYR A 508 38.91 64.66 23.92
C TYR A 508 40.42 64.97 23.78
N PRO A 509 41.30 64.18 24.43
CA PRO A 509 42.72 64.54 24.57
C PRO A 509 43.56 64.31 23.31
N SER A 510 42.98 63.73 22.24
CA SER A 510 43.70 63.42 21.00
C SER A 510 43.13 64.17 19.80
N ALA A 511 44.01 64.52 18.85
CA ALA A 511 43.64 65.14 17.59
C ALA A 511 42.86 64.19 16.67
N THR A 512 43.07 62.87 16.80
CA THR A 512 42.41 61.86 15.97
C THR A 512 41.06 61.49 16.59
N VAL A 513 39.98 61.78 15.88
CA VAL A 513 38.61 61.45 16.33
C VAL A 513 38.41 59.93 16.30
N PRO A 514 37.92 59.30 17.41
CA PRO A 514 37.61 57.88 17.43
C PRO A 514 36.47 57.52 16.47
N ALA A 515 36.48 56.27 15.99
CA ALA A 515 35.38 55.75 15.18
C ALA A 515 34.04 55.88 15.93
N GLY A 516 33.00 56.34 15.23
CA GLY A 516 31.68 56.60 15.79
C GLY A 516 31.49 57.99 16.41
N PHE A 517 32.52 58.84 16.42
CA PHE A 517 32.46 60.24 16.84
C PHE A 517 32.75 61.18 15.67
N LEU A 518 32.34 62.44 15.81
CA LEU A 518 32.67 63.55 14.91
C LEU A 518 33.35 64.66 15.71
N ALA A 519 34.35 65.33 15.13
CA ALA A 519 34.85 66.58 15.69
C ALA A 519 33.80 67.69 15.56
N MET A 520 33.80 68.69 16.43
CA MET A 520 32.88 69.84 16.36
C MET A 520 33.61 71.06 15.82
N THR A 521 33.85 71.05 14.50
CA THR A 521 34.73 72.01 13.79
C THR A 521 33.97 72.83 12.75
N GLY A 522 32.65 73.00 12.91
CA GLY A 522 31.85 73.80 12.00
C GLY A 522 31.40 73.08 10.71
N GLN A 523 31.66 71.78 10.57
CA GLN A 523 31.40 71.05 9.32
C GLN A 523 29.90 70.78 9.10
N THR A 524 29.54 70.57 7.83
CA THR A 524 28.17 70.21 7.43
C THR A 524 27.83 68.77 7.76
N ILE A 525 26.58 68.53 8.17
CA ILE A 525 26.01 67.21 8.45
C ILE A 525 24.70 67.02 7.68
N SER A 526 24.37 65.78 7.33
CA SER A 526 23.15 65.41 6.60
C SER A 526 22.11 64.78 7.51
N GLN A 527 20.83 65.12 7.29
CA GLN A 527 19.70 64.48 7.98
C GLN A 527 19.61 62.97 7.71
N THR A 528 20.07 62.51 6.54
CA THR A 528 20.02 61.08 6.18
C THR A 528 21.10 60.28 6.92
N THR A 529 22.29 60.86 7.07
CA THR A 529 23.45 60.18 7.67
C THR A 529 23.46 60.32 9.19
N TYR A 530 23.09 61.49 9.72
CA TYR A 530 23.13 61.82 11.14
C TYR A 530 21.82 62.47 11.61
N PRO A 531 20.68 61.76 11.55
CA PRO A 531 19.34 62.33 11.77
C PRO A 531 19.19 63.01 13.14
N ARG A 532 19.81 62.45 14.18
CA ARG A 532 19.73 62.98 15.55
C ARG A 532 20.62 64.19 15.78
N LEU A 533 21.83 64.20 15.21
CA LEU A 533 22.67 65.40 15.24
C LEU A 533 22.02 66.54 14.46
N TYR A 534 21.43 66.22 13.30
CA TYR A 534 20.72 67.21 12.49
C TYR A 534 19.52 67.79 13.23
N ALA A 535 18.79 66.98 14.01
CA ALA A 535 17.71 67.48 14.85
C ALA A 535 18.18 68.44 15.97
N LEU A 536 19.42 68.29 16.45
CA LEU A 536 20.00 69.13 17.51
C LEU A 536 20.65 70.42 16.99
N TYR A 537 21.40 70.34 15.89
CA TYR A 537 22.26 71.43 15.40
C TYR A 537 21.89 71.93 13.99
N GLY A 538 20.97 71.28 13.29
CA GLY A 538 20.65 71.55 11.89
C GLY A 538 21.74 71.02 10.94
N ALA A 539 21.93 71.69 9.80
CA ALA A 539 22.83 71.22 8.75
C ALA A 539 24.32 71.40 9.04
N ARG A 540 24.70 72.02 10.17
CA ARG A 540 26.10 72.26 10.54
C ARG A 540 26.31 72.07 12.03
N LEU A 541 27.40 71.42 12.41
CA LEU A 541 27.84 71.40 13.80
C LEU A 541 28.42 72.77 14.19
N PRO A 542 28.39 73.16 15.47
CA PRO A 542 29.16 74.29 15.98
C PRO A 542 30.66 74.12 15.71
N ASP A 543 31.37 75.24 15.48
CA ASP A 543 32.83 75.26 15.52
C ASP A 543 33.26 75.67 16.93
N LEU A 544 33.76 74.70 17.71
CA LEU A 544 34.13 74.92 19.12
C LEU A 544 35.63 75.11 19.31
N ARG A 545 36.39 75.26 18.22
CA ARG A 545 37.84 75.47 18.30
C ARG A 545 38.13 76.87 18.86
N GLY A 546 38.78 76.92 20.01
CA GLY A 546 39.11 78.17 20.71
C GLY A 546 37.99 78.74 21.57
N GLU A 547 36.82 78.09 21.58
CA GLU A 547 35.65 78.53 22.33
C GLU A 547 35.60 77.95 23.75
N PHE A 548 35.03 78.72 24.68
CA PHE A 548 34.67 78.22 26.02
C PHE A 548 33.17 77.96 26.11
N ILE A 549 32.80 76.73 26.47
CA ILE A 549 31.39 76.38 26.72
C ILE A 549 30.98 76.91 28.09
N ARG A 550 29.83 77.58 28.16
CA ARG A 550 29.22 78.03 29.42
C ARG A 550 27.77 77.60 29.56
N GLY A 551 27.28 77.56 30.80
CA GLY A 551 25.87 77.31 31.07
C GLY A 551 24.97 78.35 30.42
N TRP A 552 23.89 77.86 29.79
CA TRP A 552 22.82 78.72 29.30
C TRP A 552 22.04 79.31 30.49
N ASP A 553 21.69 80.60 30.39
CA ASP A 553 21.06 81.34 31.49
C ASP A 553 19.73 80.72 31.92
N ASN A 554 18.97 80.18 30.97
CA ASN A 554 17.69 79.50 31.17
C ASN A 554 16.75 80.22 32.17
N GLY A 555 16.68 81.55 32.07
CA GLY A 555 15.78 82.38 32.90
C GLY A 555 16.35 82.79 34.27
N ARG A 556 17.61 82.47 34.59
CA ARG A 556 18.28 82.90 35.83
C ARG A 556 18.60 84.40 35.85
N ASN A 557 18.56 85.07 34.69
CA ASN A 557 18.79 86.51 34.54
C ASN A 557 20.23 86.96 34.85
N ALA A 558 21.19 86.03 34.77
CA ALA A 558 22.62 86.30 34.84
C ALA A 558 23.23 86.68 33.47
N ASP A 559 22.62 86.24 32.37
CA ASP A 559 22.98 86.61 31.00
C ASP A 559 21.73 86.85 30.16
N ARG A 560 21.06 87.96 30.48
CA ARG A 560 19.72 88.27 29.96
C ARG A 560 19.75 88.49 28.45
N GLY A 561 18.86 87.79 27.75
CA GLY A 561 18.64 87.97 26.31
C GLY A 561 19.47 87.04 25.41
N ARG A 562 20.36 86.21 25.98
CA ARG A 562 21.15 85.26 25.19
C ARG A 562 20.43 83.92 24.99
N THR A 563 20.40 83.43 23.75
CA THR A 563 19.81 82.13 23.39
C THR A 563 20.85 81.01 23.40
N ILE A 564 20.42 79.76 23.56
CA ILE A 564 21.31 78.59 23.52
C ILE A 564 22.04 78.52 22.17
N LEU A 565 23.28 78.01 22.16
CA LEU A 565 24.16 77.90 20.98
C LEU A 565 24.59 79.23 20.31
N THR A 566 24.49 80.37 20.98
CA THR A 566 25.03 81.64 20.48
C THR A 566 26.43 81.92 21.03
N ALA A 567 27.30 82.49 20.18
CA ALA A 567 28.66 82.89 20.54
C ALA A 567 28.68 84.26 21.24
N GLN A 568 29.71 84.48 22.05
CA GLN A 568 29.98 85.74 22.73
C GLN A 568 31.47 86.04 22.59
N GLY A 569 31.81 87.28 22.19
CA GLY A 569 33.21 87.73 22.15
C GLY A 569 33.83 87.87 23.54
N ASP A 570 35.15 87.98 23.60
CA ASP A 570 35.84 88.21 24.87
C ASP A 570 35.53 89.60 25.43
N ALA A 571 35.46 89.68 26.75
CA ALA A 571 35.23 90.94 27.45
C ALA A 571 35.98 90.94 28.78
N ILE A 572 36.45 92.12 29.18
CA ILE A 572 36.93 92.39 30.54
C ILE A 572 35.95 93.30 31.26
N ARG A 573 35.94 93.26 32.59
CA ARG A 573 35.25 94.30 33.37
C ARG A 573 35.96 95.64 33.16
N ASN A 574 35.22 96.73 33.35
CA ASN A 574 35.78 98.07 33.28
C ASN A 574 36.97 98.21 34.26
N ILE A 575 38.08 98.78 33.80
CA ILE A 575 39.24 99.11 34.62
C ILE A 575 39.20 100.61 34.87
N THR A 576 38.93 101.01 36.11
CA THR A 576 38.84 102.42 36.51
C THR A 576 39.98 102.77 37.46
N GLY A 577 40.56 103.95 37.29
CA GLY A 577 41.54 104.55 38.21
C GLY A 577 41.54 106.08 38.07
N GLU A 578 41.93 106.77 39.13
CA GLU A 578 42.09 108.23 39.15
C GLU A 578 43.57 108.56 39.40
N HIS A 579 44.10 109.52 38.65
CA HIS A 579 45.45 110.04 38.83
C HIS A 579 45.36 111.53 39.17
N GLY A 580 45.90 111.92 40.32
CA GLY A 580 46.01 113.32 40.71
C GLY A 580 46.97 114.04 39.77
N VAL A 581 46.50 115.07 39.06
CA VAL A 581 47.36 115.92 38.24
C VAL A 581 48.03 116.95 39.16
N THR A 582 49.23 116.65 39.63
CA THR A 582 50.16 117.68 40.11
C THR A 582 50.95 118.17 38.92
N VAL A 583 51.00 119.50 38.69
CA VAL A 583 51.83 120.10 37.63
C VAL A 583 53.27 119.62 37.84
N VAL A 584 53.76 118.87 36.88
CA VAL A 584 54.94 118.04 37.05
C VAL A 584 56.19 118.93 37.07
N ASN A 585 56.93 118.90 38.17
CA ASN A 585 58.37 119.20 38.13
C ASN A 585 59.08 117.88 37.78
N ASP A 586 60.24 117.94 37.10
CA ASP A 586 61.02 116.79 36.57
C ASP A 586 61.29 115.63 37.56
N ASN A 587 61.00 115.80 38.86
CA ASN A 587 61.33 114.88 39.94
C ASN A 587 60.17 113.99 40.47
N ASP A 588 58.95 114.07 39.93
CA ASP A 588 57.87 113.17 40.38
C ASP A 588 58.04 111.74 39.85
N MET A 589 58.26 110.77 40.72
CA MET A 589 58.39 109.36 40.32
C MET A 589 57.00 108.73 40.11
N VAL A 590 56.66 108.43 38.86
CA VAL A 590 55.46 107.63 38.53
C VAL A 590 55.84 106.16 38.59
N SER A 591 55.03 105.34 39.28
CA SER A 591 55.30 103.93 39.56
C SER A 591 54.08 103.06 39.28
N GLY A 592 54.31 101.78 38.96
CA GLY A 592 53.25 100.82 38.64
C GLY A 592 52.84 100.83 37.16
N VAL A 593 51.53 100.84 36.89
CA VAL A 593 50.94 100.81 35.53
C VAL A 593 51.09 102.11 34.75
N TYR A 594 51.62 103.15 35.39
CA TYR A 594 51.79 104.45 34.78
C TYR A 594 53.28 104.72 34.57
N SER A 595 53.64 105.25 33.41
CA SER A 595 54.99 105.71 33.11
C SER A 595 54.98 107.09 32.46
N LYS A 596 56.08 107.83 32.68
CA LYS A 596 56.35 109.10 31.99
C LYS A 596 57.17 108.81 30.74
N THR A 597 56.82 109.46 29.64
CA THR A 597 57.62 109.44 28.42
C THR A 597 57.69 110.84 27.85
N ASN A 598 58.93 111.27 27.60
CA ASN A 598 59.35 112.54 27.01
C ASN A 598 59.47 112.46 25.47
N ASN A 599 58.82 111.46 24.87
CA ASN A 599 58.93 111.14 23.45
C ASN A 599 57.57 111.35 22.76
N LEU A 600 57.50 112.37 21.90
CA LEU A 600 56.30 112.87 21.22
C LEU A 600 55.74 111.93 20.14
N THR A 601 56.08 110.64 20.18
CA THR A 601 55.85 109.70 19.05
C THR A 601 54.78 108.64 19.34
N LYS A 602 54.09 108.67 20.49
CA LYS A 602 53.08 107.64 20.77
C LYS A 602 52.03 108.08 21.79
N ILE A 603 51.17 109.03 21.44
CA ILE A 603 49.79 109.21 21.93
C ILE A 603 49.18 110.35 21.09
N ILE A 604 47.88 110.24 20.77
CA ILE A 604 47.06 111.09 19.88
C ILE A 604 46.96 110.54 18.44
N GLY A 605 46.10 109.53 18.29
CA GLY A 605 45.20 109.51 17.15
C GLY A 605 44.48 110.86 17.08
N SER A 606 44.49 111.44 15.89
CA SER A 606 44.21 112.83 15.52
C SER A 606 42.82 113.36 15.89
N GLU A 607 42.53 113.56 17.17
CA GLU A 607 41.46 114.45 17.62
C GLU A 607 41.91 115.17 18.89
N ALA A 608 42.12 116.49 18.78
CA ALA A 608 42.38 117.36 19.91
C ALA A 608 41.20 117.30 20.89
N ARG A 609 41.29 116.42 21.90
CA ARG A 609 40.32 116.41 23.00
C ARG A 609 40.70 117.51 23.97
N THR A 610 39.91 118.58 23.95
CA THR A 610 39.87 119.60 24.99
C THR A 610 39.69 118.90 26.34
N LEU A 611 40.64 119.10 27.26
CA LEU A 611 40.54 118.61 28.63
C LEU A 611 39.38 119.33 29.31
N ASN A 612 38.23 118.66 29.41
CA ASN A 612 37.01 119.22 30.00
C ASN A 612 37.14 119.16 31.53
N ILE A 613 37.96 120.03 32.11
CA ILE A 613 38.05 120.22 33.56
C ILE A 613 36.75 120.89 34.00
N LYS A 614 35.82 120.13 34.59
CA LYS A 614 34.68 120.72 35.30
C LYS A 614 35.19 121.32 36.62
N SER A 615 35.71 122.55 36.59
CA SER A 615 35.96 123.32 37.80
C SER A 615 35.50 124.77 37.66
N ASN A 616 35.07 125.34 38.78
CA ASN A 616 34.23 126.54 38.86
C ASN A 616 35.08 127.82 38.97
N THR A 617 36.34 127.77 38.54
CA THR A 617 37.32 128.86 38.70
C THR A 617 38.30 128.83 37.54
N ASN A 618 38.56 130.00 36.94
CA ASN A 618 39.49 130.21 35.83
C ASN A 618 40.87 129.62 36.15
N VAL A 619 41.31 128.62 35.37
CA VAL A 619 42.68 128.09 35.42
C VAL A 619 43.48 128.73 34.29
N GLU A 620 44.39 129.64 34.62
CA GLU A 620 45.43 130.09 33.68
C GLU A 620 46.40 128.93 33.40
N ILE A 621 46.45 128.49 32.15
CA ILE A 621 47.45 127.54 31.69
C ILE A 621 48.77 128.30 31.55
N MET A 622 49.64 128.21 32.55
CA MET A 622 51.01 128.72 32.45
C MET A 622 51.73 127.97 31.33
N ASN A 623 52.14 128.70 30.29
CA ASN A 623 52.98 128.18 29.23
C ASN A 623 54.40 127.96 29.77
N VAL A 624 54.64 126.78 30.33
CA VAL A 624 55.98 126.30 30.72
C VAL A 624 56.66 125.65 29.53
N ASN A 625 57.94 126.00 29.36
CA ASN A 625 58.85 125.62 28.29
C ASN A 625 58.69 124.16 27.79
N ASN A 626 58.05 124.00 26.62
CA ASN A 626 58.19 122.95 25.60
C ASN A 626 58.62 121.50 25.93
N THR A 627 58.22 120.94 27.07
CA THR A 627 58.24 119.48 27.30
C THR A 627 56.85 119.00 27.71
N GLN A 628 56.05 118.58 26.73
CA GLN A 628 54.77 117.92 27.01
C GLN A 628 55.05 116.50 27.52
N GLU A 629 54.80 116.26 28.81
CA GLU A 629 54.85 114.93 29.41
C GLU A 629 53.49 114.22 29.27
N TYR A 630 53.51 113.00 28.74
CA TYR A 630 52.33 112.15 28.67
C TYR A 630 52.36 111.11 29.79
N LEU A 631 51.22 110.94 30.46
CA LEU A 631 50.98 109.81 31.34
C LEU A 631 50.52 108.62 30.48
N VAL A 632 51.35 107.59 30.38
CA VAL A 632 51.01 106.36 29.65
C VAL A 632 50.46 105.35 30.65
N PHE A 633 49.24 104.85 30.42
CA PHE A 633 48.75 103.65 31.10
C PHE A 633 49.17 102.40 30.33
N ASP A 634 49.93 101.53 30.99
CA ASP A 634 50.31 100.22 30.50
C ASP A 634 50.00 99.16 31.56
N ALA A 635 48.90 98.43 31.35
CA ALA A 635 48.52 97.33 32.24
C ALA A 635 49.56 96.20 32.27
N SER A 636 50.35 96.01 31.19
CA SER A 636 51.34 94.92 31.10
C SER A 636 52.45 95.02 32.15
N ALA A 637 52.63 96.19 32.75
CA ALA A 637 53.60 96.44 33.80
C ALA A 637 53.30 95.73 35.13
N VAL A 638 52.03 95.40 35.41
CA VAL A 638 51.63 94.76 36.69
C VAL A 638 50.72 93.54 36.54
N VAL A 639 50.18 93.31 35.34
CA VAL A 639 49.41 92.09 35.03
C VAL A 639 49.87 91.46 33.72
N PRO A 640 49.83 90.13 33.59
CA PRO A 640 50.04 89.48 32.31
C PRO A 640 48.98 89.96 31.31
N THR A 641 49.42 90.38 30.13
CA THR A 641 48.56 90.81 29.02
C THR A 641 48.78 89.92 27.80
N ALA A 642 47.75 89.80 26.96
CA ALA A 642 47.79 89.09 25.68
C ALA A 642 46.84 89.79 24.71
N ALA A 643 46.85 89.38 23.43
CA ALA A 643 45.94 89.91 22.41
C ALA A 643 44.46 89.63 22.71
N ASP A 644 44.15 88.52 23.40
CA ASP A 644 42.78 88.13 23.80
C ASP A 644 42.72 87.88 25.31
N ASN A 645 41.58 88.20 25.93
CA ASN A 645 41.37 87.92 27.34
C ASN A 645 40.98 86.46 27.58
N ARG A 646 41.83 85.71 28.31
CA ARG A 646 41.58 84.30 28.64
C ARG A 646 42.22 83.88 29.96
N PRO A 647 41.59 82.99 30.75
CA PRO A 647 42.29 82.29 31.82
C PRO A 647 43.31 81.30 31.23
N ARG A 648 44.23 80.81 32.06
CA ARG A 648 45.08 79.67 31.67
C ARG A 648 44.19 78.47 31.33
N ASN A 649 44.43 77.84 30.20
CA ASN A 649 43.64 76.73 29.67
C ASN A 649 44.53 75.71 28.95
N ILE A 650 43.99 74.51 28.72
CA ILE A 650 44.61 73.44 27.92
C ILE A 650 43.67 73.15 26.75
N ALA A 651 44.22 73.03 25.54
CA ALA A 651 43.45 72.71 24.35
C ALA A 651 43.11 71.22 24.29
N PHE A 652 41.81 70.91 24.23
CA PHE A 652 41.27 69.58 23.91
C PHE A 652 40.51 69.67 22.58
N ASN A 653 40.39 68.56 21.86
CA ASN A 653 39.48 68.50 20.72
C ASN A 653 38.04 68.36 21.25
N TYR A 654 37.08 69.09 20.71
CA TYR A 654 35.67 68.85 21.03
C TYR A 654 35.11 67.84 20.04
N ILE A 655 34.64 66.69 20.53
CA ILE A 655 33.98 65.66 19.74
C ILE A 655 32.57 65.39 20.24
N CYS A 656 31.71 64.83 19.38
CA CYS A 656 30.39 64.34 19.78
C CYS A 656 30.12 62.97 19.17
N LEU A 657 29.29 62.16 19.82
CA LEU A 657 28.86 60.87 19.28
C LEU A 657 28.00 61.09 18.01
N ALA A 658 28.33 60.42 16.91
CA ALA A 658 27.81 60.69 15.57
C ALA A 658 26.32 60.32 15.38
N GLY A 659 25.82 59.39 16.19
CA GLY A 659 24.42 58.94 16.18
C GLY A 659 24.18 57.65 15.40
#